data_AF-A0A8C5IP47-F1
#
_entry.id   AF-A0A8C5IP47-F1
#
_cell.length_a   1.000
_cell.length_b   1.000
_cell.length_c   1.000
_cell.angle_alpha   90.00
_cell.angle_beta   90.00
_cell.angle_gamma   90.00
#
_symmetry.space_group_name_H-M   'P 1'
#
loop_
_entity.id
_entity.type
_entity.pdbx_description
1 polymer ?
#
loop_
_entity_poly.entity_id
_entity_poly.type
_entity_poly.pdbx_seq_one_letter_code
_entity_poly.pdbx_strand_id
1 'polypeptide(L)'
;MEDCKAMAFCAKMRSTKKNELNLEAQHQGLEILFYLQDKAPLCYSSGEFTSEELCIEAAQKCSVSPLCHNLFALYDENKKLWYAPNQVFKVEEKSSFRLHYRMRYYFTNWHGTSESEPSVWRHSPRRAKAYDKKLAPEGTPILDANSLEYMFAQGQYDLVKGLAPIRDPKNDQEVHEIENECLGMAVLAISHDAIKKNVKLPELPKDISYKHYIPETLNRTIRQRNFLTRIRINNVFKHFLKEFNNKTICNNSVSPRDLKVKYLSTMEVLTKYYGELRLGSHAEALSFTSLVDGYFRLTADAHHYLCTDVAPPLIQHNIKNGCHGPIWSVLPAFWGYRHIWSLPLHFGVYGSGVQPFPSETGGSQPQLKSRPYKNFQIEVKKGGYFLHGSNKSFASLKDLMDHLKGQILRTDNISFTLKRCCQPRPREISNLLVATKKAQEWQPVYPMGQLSFHRIRKEEIVQGEHLGRGTRTQIYSGMLSLKDDENEGYQNEREIRVLLKVLDPSHRDISLAFFETASMMRQVSHKHIVLLHGVCVRDLENIMVEEFVECGPLDLFMHKKSELLTTPWKFKVAKQLASALSYLEDKDLVHGNVCTKNILLAREGIDSEYGPFIKLSDPGIPITVLSRQERVERIPWIAPECVEDSKNLSIAADKWSFGTTLWEICYNGETPLKEKTLAEKERFYEGHFVLATPSCKELADLMKQCMNYDPHQRPFFRAIMRDINKLEEQNPDIVSEKKPVTEVDPTLFEKRFLKRIRDLGEGHFGKVELCRYDPEGDNTGEQVAVKSLKPESGGNHIADLKKEIEILRNLYHDNIVKYKGICTEDGGSGIKLIMEFLPSGSLKEYLPRNKNKINLKQLLRYAVQICKGMDYLGSRQYVHRDLAARNVLVESEHRVKIGDFGLTKAIETDKEYYTVKDDRDSPVFWYAPECLLQSKFYIASDVWSFGVTLYELLTYCDSECSPMAEFLKMIGPTQGQMTVARLVRVLQDDKRLPRPPTCPEEKGSAFFPLGFYCFQLELPQLPKSLRSVHR
;
A
#
# COMPACT_ATOMS: atom_id res chain seq x y z
N MET A 1 40.57 -5.97 -74.51
CA MET A 1 39.12 -6.29 -74.61
C MET A 1 38.65 -7.18 -73.44
N GLU A 2 39.30 -7.10 -72.26
CA GLU A 2 38.90 -7.85 -71.05
C GLU A 2 38.50 -6.94 -69.88
N ASP A 3 39.00 -5.69 -69.80
CA ASP A 3 38.66 -4.79 -68.68
C ASP A 3 37.28 -4.10 -68.75
N CYS A 4 36.63 -4.05 -69.91
CA CYS A 4 35.26 -3.52 -70.01
C CYS A 4 34.16 -4.55 -69.68
N LYS A 5 34.47 -5.85 -69.60
CA LYS A 5 33.49 -6.90 -69.24
C LYS A 5 33.35 -7.08 -67.72
N ALA A 6 34.41 -6.81 -66.94
CA ALA A 6 34.37 -6.92 -65.48
C ALA A 6 33.53 -5.81 -64.80
N MET A 7 33.54 -4.59 -65.34
CA MET A 7 32.72 -3.48 -64.82
C MET A 7 31.22 -3.64 -65.10
N ALA A 8 30.83 -4.26 -66.23
CA ALA A 8 29.43 -4.56 -66.54
C ALA A 8 28.85 -5.69 -65.66
N PHE A 9 29.68 -6.67 -65.25
CA PHE A 9 29.26 -7.74 -64.35
C PHE A 9 29.06 -7.25 -62.90
N CYS A 10 29.92 -6.34 -62.43
CA CYS A 10 29.79 -5.70 -61.11
C CYS A 10 28.60 -4.72 -61.02
N ALA A 11 28.23 -4.03 -62.12
CA ALA A 11 27.04 -3.20 -62.16
C ALA A 11 25.74 -4.03 -62.15
N LYS A 12 25.73 -5.20 -62.79
CA LYS A 12 24.57 -6.11 -62.80
C LYS A 12 24.36 -6.79 -61.43
N MET A 13 25.43 -7.15 -60.71
CA MET A 13 25.34 -7.68 -59.34
C MET A 13 24.99 -6.63 -58.26
N ARG A 14 25.26 -5.34 -58.52
CA ARG A 14 24.81 -4.23 -57.64
C ARG A 14 23.37 -3.78 -57.92
N SER A 15 22.82 -4.10 -59.09
CA SER A 15 21.40 -3.91 -59.42
C SER A 15 20.51 -5.05 -58.90
N THR A 16 21.00 -6.30 -58.87
CA THR A 16 20.22 -7.45 -58.37
C THR A 16 20.26 -7.64 -56.85
N LYS A 17 21.12 -6.95 -56.10
CA LYS A 17 21.10 -6.93 -54.62
C LYS A 17 20.47 -5.68 -53.99
N LYS A 18 19.88 -4.79 -54.79
CA LYS A 18 19.15 -3.61 -54.33
C LYS A 18 17.62 -3.72 -54.43
N ASN A 19 17.11 -4.87 -54.89
CA ASN A 19 15.68 -5.15 -55.01
C ASN A 19 15.17 -6.31 -54.12
N GLU A 20 15.95 -6.73 -53.12
CA GLU A 20 15.39 -7.42 -51.94
C GLU A 20 15.37 -6.44 -50.76
N LEU A 21 14.71 -5.30 -50.98
CA LEU A 21 13.95 -4.69 -49.90
C LEU A 21 12.86 -5.71 -49.57
N ASN A 22 12.85 -6.22 -48.34
CA ASN A 22 11.73 -6.99 -47.81
C ASN A 22 10.43 -6.18 -48.00
N LEU A 23 9.73 -6.42 -49.10
CA LEU A 23 8.30 -6.29 -49.19
C LEU A 23 7.73 -7.44 -48.34
N GLU A 24 7.78 -7.27 -47.00
CA GLU A 24 6.83 -7.99 -46.16
C GLU A 24 5.45 -7.53 -46.62
N ALA A 25 4.69 -8.41 -47.27
CA ALA A 25 3.30 -8.15 -47.59
C ALA A 25 2.61 -7.68 -46.30
N GLN A 26 2.10 -6.45 -46.31
CA GLN A 26 1.37 -5.88 -45.18
C GLN A 26 0.12 -6.76 -44.98
N HIS A 27 0.16 -7.64 -43.99
CA HIS A 27 -0.98 -8.49 -43.69
C HIS A 27 -2.14 -7.60 -43.26
N GLN A 28 -3.24 -7.62 -44.01
CA GLN A 28 -4.47 -6.94 -43.64
C GLN A 28 -5.13 -7.71 -42.47
N GLY A 29 -5.63 -6.99 -41.47
CA GLY A 29 -6.24 -7.54 -40.25
C GLY A 29 -5.47 -7.25 -38.96
N LEU A 30 -5.69 -8.09 -37.94
CA LEU A 30 -4.99 -8.05 -36.65
C LEU A 30 -4.07 -9.27 -36.52
N GLU A 31 -2.80 -9.02 -36.25
CA GLU A 31 -1.77 -10.04 -36.06
C GLU A 31 -1.19 -9.95 -34.63
N ILE A 32 -1.17 -11.09 -33.93
CA ILE A 32 -0.46 -11.25 -32.65
C ILE A 32 0.80 -12.07 -32.88
N LEU A 33 1.95 -11.41 -32.70
CA LEU A 33 3.29 -11.95 -32.83
C LEU A 33 3.76 -12.55 -31.51
N PHE A 34 4.59 -13.58 -31.63
CA PHE A 34 5.22 -14.28 -30.52
C PHE A 34 6.74 -14.22 -30.63
N TYR A 35 7.44 -14.12 -29.49
CA TYR A 35 8.91 -14.18 -29.48
C TYR A 35 9.46 -15.61 -29.66
N LEU A 36 8.61 -16.63 -29.52
CA LEU A 36 8.95 -18.03 -29.74
C LEU A 36 9.00 -18.33 -31.25
N GLN A 37 10.18 -18.73 -31.75
CA GLN A 37 10.41 -18.99 -33.17
C GLN A 37 9.58 -20.14 -33.76
N ASP A 38 9.15 -21.09 -32.91
CA ASP A 38 8.33 -22.25 -33.28
C ASP A 38 6.82 -21.95 -33.31
N LYS A 39 6.41 -20.72 -32.97
CA LYS A 39 4.99 -20.32 -32.87
C LYS A 39 4.63 -19.35 -33.97
N ALA A 40 3.76 -19.79 -34.88
CA ALA A 40 3.17 -18.92 -35.89
C ALA A 40 2.28 -17.83 -35.24
N PRO A 41 2.15 -16.63 -35.82
CA PRO A 41 1.26 -15.57 -35.33
C PRO A 41 -0.22 -16.00 -35.23
N LEU A 42 -1.02 -15.28 -34.44
CA LEU A 42 -2.50 -15.36 -34.53
C LEU A 42 -3.00 -14.27 -35.47
N CYS A 43 -3.79 -14.63 -36.47
CA CYS A 43 -4.31 -13.70 -37.46
C CYS A 43 -5.84 -13.67 -37.42
N TYR A 44 -6.40 -12.46 -37.39
CA TYR A 44 -7.84 -12.22 -37.42
C TYR A 44 -8.16 -11.29 -38.58
N SER A 45 -9.08 -11.71 -39.46
CA SER A 45 -9.47 -10.95 -40.66
C SER A 45 -10.64 -10.01 -40.40
N SER A 46 -11.51 -10.33 -39.44
CA SER A 46 -12.69 -9.53 -39.09
C SER A 46 -13.21 -9.87 -37.69
N GLY A 47 -13.80 -8.90 -37.00
CA GLY A 47 -14.48 -9.11 -35.71
C GLY A 47 -14.14 -8.07 -34.66
N GLU A 48 -14.72 -8.21 -33.48
CA GLU A 48 -14.48 -7.35 -32.32
C GLU A 48 -13.89 -8.21 -31.20
N PHE A 49 -12.72 -7.82 -30.69
CA PHE A 49 -11.96 -8.59 -29.71
C PHE A 49 -11.44 -7.69 -28.61
N THR A 50 -11.54 -8.12 -27.35
CA THR A 50 -10.86 -7.44 -26.24
C THR A 50 -9.38 -7.88 -26.16
N SER A 51 -8.53 -6.99 -25.66
CA SER A 51 -7.12 -7.30 -25.38
C SER A 51 -6.97 -8.50 -24.45
N GLU A 52 -7.86 -8.66 -23.46
CA GLU A 52 -7.88 -9.81 -22.55
C GLU A 52 -8.22 -11.13 -23.26
N GLU A 53 -9.22 -11.16 -24.15
CA GLU A 53 -9.56 -12.36 -24.94
C GLU A 53 -8.39 -12.79 -25.82
N LEU A 54 -7.78 -11.83 -26.52
CA LEU A 54 -6.60 -12.07 -27.34
C LEU A 54 -5.41 -12.59 -26.52
N CYS A 55 -5.20 -12.06 -25.31
CA CYS A 55 -4.18 -12.56 -24.37
C CYS A 55 -4.49 -13.97 -23.87
N ILE A 56 -5.77 -14.31 -23.65
CA ILE A 56 -6.21 -15.66 -23.26
C ILE A 56 -5.91 -16.68 -24.36
N GLU A 57 -6.23 -16.36 -25.61
CA GLU A 57 -5.92 -17.21 -26.77
C GLU A 57 -4.41 -17.35 -26.99
N ALA A 58 -3.67 -16.25 -26.85
CA ALA A 58 -2.20 -16.25 -26.90
C ALA A 58 -1.59 -17.12 -25.79
N ALA A 59 -2.07 -17.01 -24.55
CA ALA A 59 -1.62 -17.82 -23.42
C ALA A 59 -1.84 -19.32 -23.70
N GLN A 60 -3.00 -19.69 -24.26
CA GLN A 60 -3.30 -21.08 -24.65
C GLN A 60 -2.32 -21.59 -25.72
N LYS A 61 -2.07 -20.80 -26.77
CA LYS A 61 -1.14 -21.16 -27.86
C LYS A 61 0.31 -21.33 -27.38
N CYS A 62 0.71 -20.52 -26.39
CA CYS A 62 2.00 -20.58 -25.72
C CYS A 62 2.03 -21.57 -24.53
N SER A 63 0.91 -22.23 -24.21
CA SER A 63 0.78 -23.13 -23.05
C SER A 63 1.14 -22.47 -21.70
N VAL A 64 0.93 -21.16 -21.58
CA VAL A 64 1.06 -20.40 -20.32
C VAL A 64 -0.11 -20.76 -19.41
N SER A 65 0.16 -21.05 -18.13
CA SER A 65 -0.89 -21.42 -17.17
C SER A 65 -1.82 -20.24 -16.84
N PRO A 66 -3.07 -20.51 -16.41
CA PRO A 66 -3.96 -19.46 -15.89
C PRO A 66 -3.35 -18.69 -14.71
N LEU A 67 -2.46 -19.29 -13.91
CA LEU A 67 -1.81 -18.58 -12.82
C LEU A 67 -0.84 -17.49 -13.30
N CYS A 68 -0.22 -17.68 -14.47
CA CYS A 68 0.75 -16.76 -15.06
C CYS A 68 0.15 -15.85 -16.14
N HIS A 69 -1.10 -16.07 -16.55
CA HIS A 69 -1.71 -15.32 -17.67
C HIS A 69 -1.68 -13.80 -17.45
N ASN A 70 -1.91 -13.36 -16.21
CA ASN A 70 -1.99 -11.95 -15.84
C ASN A 70 -0.62 -11.26 -15.74
N LEU A 71 0.48 -11.98 -16.02
CA LEU A 71 1.81 -11.40 -16.18
C LEU A 71 2.04 -10.85 -17.60
N PHE A 72 1.16 -11.18 -18.55
CA PHE A 72 1.27 -10.82 -19.96
C PHE A 72 0.23 -9.79 -20.40
N ALA A 73 0.56 -9.03 -21.44
CA ALA A 73 -0.33 -8.08 -22.11
C ALA A 73 0.07 -7.92 -23.59
N LEU A 74 -0.70 -7.14 -24.35
CA LEU A 74 -0.39 -6.80 -25.75
C LEU A 74 0.44 -5.51 -25.83
N TYR A 75 1.51 -5.55 -26.63
CA TYR A 75 2.42 -4.44 -26.86
C TYR A 75 2.52 -4.10 -28.36
N ASP A 76 2.42 -2.81 -28.70
CA ASP A 76 2.68 -2.30 -30.04
C ASP A 76 4.09 -1.70 -30.08
N GLU A 77 5.03 -2.40 -30.72
CA GLU A 77 6.44 -1.97 -30.80
C GLU A 77 6.60 -0.68 -31.61
N ASN A 78 5.74 -0.43 -32.60
CA ASN A 78 5.81 0.77 -33.44
C ASN A 78 5.37 2.02 -32.66
N LYS A 79 4.28 1.90 -31.91
CA LYS A 79 3.75 2.98 -31.07
C LYS A 79 4.42 3.05 -29.69
N LYS A 80 5.21 2.04 -29.33
CA LYS A 80 5.76 1.81 -27.99
C LYS A 80 4.69 1.83 -26.90
N LEU A 81 3.50 1.32 -27.22
CA LEU A 81 2.31 1.42 -26.38
C LEU A 81 1.85 0.05 -25.88
N TRP A 82 1.45 -0.04 -24.61
CA TRP A 82 0.75 -1.20 -24.06
C TRP A 82 -0.76 -0.97 -24.06
N TYR A 83 -1.53 -2.00 -24.39
CA TYR A 83 -2.99 -1.93 -24.34
C TYR A 83 -3.55 -2.44 -23.01
N ALA A 84 -4.53 -1.71 -22.47
CA ALA A 84 -5.27 -2.13 -21.29
C ALA A 84 -6.09 -3.41 -21.58
N PRO A 85 -6.36 -4.27 -20.59
CA PRO A 85 -7.07 -5.54 -20.79
C PRO A 85 -8.48 -5.39 -21.39
N ASN A 86 -9.19 -4.31 -21.09
CA ASN A 86 -10.52 -3.99 -21.63
C ASN A 86 -10.48 -3.26 -22.98
N GLN A 87 -9.31 -2.97 -23.55
CA GLN A 87 -9.23 -2.35 -24.87
C GLN A 87 -9.91 -3.24 -25.90
N VAL A 88 -10.81 -2.64 -26.68
CA VAL A 88 -11.50 -3.32 -27.77
C VAL A 88 -10.82 -3.02 -29.11
N PHE A 89 -10.55 -4.06 -29.89
CA PHE A 89 -10.05 -3.99 -31.25
C PHE A 89 -11.16 -4.33 -32.22
N LYS A 90 -11.53 -3.37 -33.08
CA LYS A 90 -12.44 -3.59 -34.20
C LYS A 90 -11.62 -3.87 -35.44
N VAL A 91 -11.68 -5.10 -35.93
CA VAL A 91 -10.93 -5.57 -37.08
C VAL A 91 -11.84 -5.54 -38.30
N GLU A 92 -11.49 -4.68 -39.25
CA GLU A 92 -12.15 -4.50 -40.55
C GLU A 92 -11.16 -4.83 -41.67
N GLU A 93 -11.64 -4.97 -42.92
CA GLU A 93 -10.80 -5.35 -44.08
C GLU A 93 -9.61 -4.41 -44.33
N LYS A 94 -9.68 -3.16 -43.85
CA LYS A 94 -8.60 -2.14 -43.97
C LYS A 94 -7.76 -1.98 -42.69
N SER A 95 -8.09 -2.68 -41.61
CA SER A 95 -7.34 -2.60 -40.35
C SER A 95 -5.95 -3.23 -40.51
N SER A 96 -4.95 -2.69 -39.82
CA SER A 96 -3.60 -3.25 -39.77
C SER A 96 -3.04 -3.10 -38.36
N PHE A 97 -3.31 -4.07 -37.50
CA PHE A 97 -2.78 -4.13 -36.13
C PHE A 97 -1.70 -5.20 -36.05
N ARG A 98 -0.52 -4.84 -35.56
CA ARG A 98 0.60 -5.77 -35.39
C ARG A 98 1.10 -5.67 -33.95
N LEU A 99 0.66 -6.61 -33.12
CA LEU A 99 0.80 -6.58 -31.67
C LEU A 99 1.68 -7.74 -31.22
N HIS A 100 2.50 -7.53 -30.19
CA HIS A 100 3.28 -8.59 -29.56
C HIS A 100 2.60 -9.04 -28.28
N TYR A 101 2.40 -10.36 -28.13
CA TYR A 101 2.10 -10.93 -26.82
C TYR A 101 3.37 -10.85 -25.97
N ARG A 102 3.35 -10.11 -24.86
CA ARG A 102 4.58 -9.72 -24.16
C ARG A 102 4.39 -9.80 -22.65
N MET A 103 5.38 -10.34 -21.95
CA MET A 103 5.41 -10.30 -20.48
C MET A 103 5.64 -8.86 -20.03
N ARG A 104 4.73 -8.36 -19.21
CA ARG A 104 4.66 -6.96 -18.79
C ARG A 104 5.00 -6.76 -17.31
N TYR A 105 4.45 -7.62 -16.45
CA TYR A 105 4.60 -7.49 -15.00
C TYR A 105 5.79 -8.34 -14.56
N TYR A 106 6.84 -7.66 -14.12
CA TYR A 106 8.14 -8.26 -13.80
C TYR A 106 8.50 -7.98 -12.35
N PHE A 107 9.10 -8.96 -11.68
CA PHE A 107 9.61 -8.81 -10.32
C PHE A 107 11.10 -9.13 -10.34
N THR A 108 11.95 -8.13 -10.06
CA THR A 108 13.40 -8.33 -10.02
C THR A 108 13.77 -9.40 -8.99
N ASN A 109 14.75 -10.24 -9.34
CA ASN A 109 15.16 -11.38 -8.53
C ASN A 109 14.03 -12.41 -8.24
N TRP A 110 13.04 -12.55 -9.13
CA TRP A 110 12.06 -13.64 -9.09
C TRP A 110 12.69 -15.05 -9.10
N HIS A 111 13.92 -15.16 -9.60
CA HIS A 111 14.70 -16.39 -9.66
C HIS A 111 15.49 -16.69 -8.37
N GLY A 112 15.62 -15.71 -7.46
CA GLY A 112 16.26 -15.88 -6.16
C GLY A 112 17.76 -16.21 -6.21
N THR A 113 18.45 -15.90 -7.31
CA THR A 113 19.90 -16.17 -7.43
C THR A 113 20.76 -14.97 -7.05
N SER A 114 20.18 -13.79 -6.90
CA SER A 114 20.89 -12.63 -6.36
C SER A 114 20.75 -12.61 -4.84
N GLU A 115 21.87 -12.68 -4.13
CA GLU A 115 21.93 -12.51 -2.67
C GLU A 115 21.80 -11.04 -2.24
N SER A 116 21.99 -10.09 -3.18
CA SER A 116 21.95 -8.66 -2.89
C SER A 116 20.54 -8.07 -2.94
N GLU A 117 19.58 -8.79 -3.52
CA GLU A 117 18.18 -8.39 -3.64
C GLU A 117 17.24 -9.40 -2.96
N PRO A 118 16.08 -8.98 -2.41
CA PRO A 118 15.15 -9.93 -1.80
C PRO A 118 14.55 -10.86 -2.87
N SER A 119 14.52 -12.16 -2.60
CA SER A 119 13.84 -13.11 -3.49
C SER A 119 12.33 -12.90 -3.47
N VAL A 120 11.67 -13.21 -4.58
CA VAL A 120 10.23 -12.96 -4.77
C VAL A 120 9.50 -14.25 -5.10
N TRP A 121 8.40 -14.53 -4.39
CA TRP A 121 7.66 -15.79 -4.49
C TRP A 121 6.15 -15.56 -4.42
N ARG A 122 5.34 -16.51 -4.87
CA ARG A 122 3.89 -16.54 -4.60
C ARG A 122 3.61 -17.09 -3.20
N HIS A 123 2.58 -16.58 -2.54
CA HIS A 123 2.15 -17.13 -1.24
C HIS A 123 1.76 -18.62 -1.36
N SER A 124 2.07 -19.40 -0.33
CA SER A 124 1.76 -20.82 -0.24
C SER A 124 1.09 -21.13 1.11
N PRO A 125 0.07 -22.01 1.18
CA PRO A 125 -0.50 -22.44 2.44
C PRO A 125 0.56 -23.21 3.24
N ARG A 126 0.94 -22.70 4.41
CA ARG A 126 1.87 -23.43 5.31
C ARG A 126 1.28 -24.80 5.65
N ARG A 127 1.91 -25.88 5.20
CA ARG A 127 1.66 -27.21 5.77
C ARG A 127 2.18 -27.21 7.21
N ALA A 128 1.28 -27.22 8.18
CA ALA A 128 1.64 -27.58 9.52
C ALA A 128 2.15 -29.04 9.51
N LYS A 129 3.38 -29.22 9.99
CA LYS A 129 4.11 -30.48 10.25
C LYS A 129 4.80 -31.15 9.05
N ALA A 130 6.12 -30.96 8.99
CA ALA A 130 7.08 -32.05 8.87
C ALA A 130 8.35 -31.64 9.62
N TYR A 131 8.74 -32.42 10.62
CA TYR A 131 10.05 -32.35 11.25
C TYR A 131 11.07 -32.80 10.21
N ASP A 132 11.63 -31.88 9.42
CA ASP A 132 12.95 -32.07 8.85
C ASP A 132 13.57 -30.73 8.45
N LYS A 133 14.67 -30.38 9.10
CA LYS A 133 15.48 -29.20 8.79
C LYS A 133 16.33 -29.49 7.54
N LYS A 134 15.70 -29.50 6.35
CA LYS A 134 16.41 -29.29 5.07
C LYS A 134 15.55 -28.43 4.14
N LEU A 135 16.15 -27.31 3.72
CA LEU A 135 15.68 -26.29 2.76
C LEU A 135 14.36 -26.63 2.02
N ALA A 136 13.23 -26.24 2.58
CA ALA A 136 12.00 -26.07 1.81
C ALA A 136 11.90 -24.58 1.39
N PRO A 137 11.61 -24.25 0.12
CA PRO A 137 11.50 -22.86 -0.32
C PRO A 137 10.38 -22.14 0.44
N GLU A 138 10.61 -20.88 0.82
CA GLU A 138 9.69 -20.04 1.62
C GLU A 138 8.35 -19.73 0.91
N GLY A 139 8.26 -20.02 -0.40
CA GLY A 139 7.07 -19.82 -1.23
C GLY A 139 7.14 -20.55 -2.58
N THR A 140 6.17 -20.31 -3.45
CA THR A 140 6.07 -20.96 -4.77
C THR A 140 6.69 -20.08 -5.86
N PRO A 141 7.34 -20.64 -6.91
CA PRO A 141 7.83 -19.83 -8.03
C PRO A 141 6.74 -18.99 -8.69
N ILE A 142 7.11 -17.77 -9.14
CA ILE A 142 6.19 -16.85 -9.82
C ILE A 142 5.82 -17.35 -11.23
N LEU A 143 6.83 -17.89 -11.93
CA LEU A 143 6.74 -18.33 -13.32
C LEU A 143 6.63 -19.86 -13.43
N ASP A 144 5.75 -20.31 -14.32
CA ASP A 144 5.76 -21.69 -14.81
C ASP A 144 6.84 -21.90 -15.90
N ALA A 145 7.05 -23.16 -16.31
CA ALA A 145 8.11 -23.51 -17.25
C ALA A 145 7.94 -22.85 -18.63
N ASN A 146 6.71 -22.70 -19.12
CA ASN A 146 6.41 -22.12 -20.43
C ASN A 146 6.53 -20.59 -20.41
N SER A 147 6.17 -19.96 -19.29
CA SER A 147 6.37 -18.53 -19.05
C SER A 147 7.86 -18.18 -18.99
N LEU A 148 8.69 -19.04 -18.39
CA LEU A 148 10.13 -18.89 -18.39
C LEU A 148 10.74 -19.04 -19.79
N GLU A 149 10.29 -20.02 -20.58
CA GLU A 149 10.71 -20.17 -21.99
C GLU A 149 10.35 -18.92 -22.80
N TYR A 150 9.13 -18.40 -22.61
CA TYR A 150 8.67 -17.21 -23.29
C TYR A 150 9.48 -15.96 -22.92
N MET A 151 9.71 -15.76 -21.61
CA MET A 151 10.50 -14.63 -21.11
C MET A 151 11.96 -14.69 -21.57
N PHE A 152 12.52 -15.89 -21.68
CA PHE A 152 13.86 -16.07 -22.24
C PHE A 152 13.93 -15.61 -23.71
N ALA A 153 13.00 -16.06 -24.55
CA ALA A 153 12.94 -15.63 -25.96
C ALA A 153 12.71 -14.12 -26.09
N GLN A 154 11.82 -13.55 -25.27
CA GLN A 154 11.60 -12.11 -25.20
C GLN A 154 12.87 -11.35 -24.80
N GLY A 155 13.60 -11.80 -23.76
CA GLY A 155 14.83 -11.17 -23.30
C GLY A 155 15.97 -11.23 -24.33
N GLN A 156 16.06 -12.32 -25.12
CA GLN A 156 16.98 -12.41 -26.25
C GLN A 156 16.65 -11.38 -27.33
N TYR A 157 15.37 -11.26 -27.70
CA TYR A 157 14.91 -10.26 -28.66
C TYR A 157 15.21 -8.83 -28.16
N ASP A 158 14.90 -8.54 -26.90
CA ASP A 158 15.09 -7.22 -26.29
C ASP A 158 16.57 -6.78 -26.29
N LEU A 159 17.48 -7.70 -25.95
CA LEU A 159 18.92 -7.42 -25.95
C LEU A 159 19.43 -7.13 -27.37
N VAL A 160 19.05 -7.97 -28.34
CA VAL A 160 19.54 -7.87 -29.73
C VAL A 160 18.98 -6.61 -30.40
N LYS A 161 17.68 -6.33 -30.25
CA LYS A 161 17.00 -5.16 -30.83
C LYS A 161 17.26 -3.85 -30.08
N GLY A 162 17.91 -3.91 -28.92
CA GLY A 162 18.20 -2.74 -28.10
C GLY A 162 16.97 -2.16 -27.40
N LEU A 163 15.92 -2.96 -27.19
CA LEU A 163 14.80 -2.60 -26.32
C LEU A 163 15.22 -2.65 -24.83
N ALA A 164 16.23 -3.46 -24.51
CA ALA A 164 16.95 -3.46 -23.24
C ALA A 164 18.39 -2.93 -23.48
N PRO A 165 18.63 -1.61 -23.43
CA PRO A 165 19.93 -1.04 -23.75
C PRO A 165 20.97 -1.40 -22.67
N ILE A 166 22.18 -1.75 -23.09
CA ILE A 166 23.31 -2.04 -22.18
C ILE A 166 23.66 -0.82 -21.30
N ARG A 167 24.19 -1.06 -20.10
CA ARG A 167 24.64 -0.01 -19.16
C ARG A 167 25.73 0.87 -19.77
N ASP A 168 25.78 2.14 -19.35
CA ASP A 168 26.87 3.03 -19.76
C ASP A 168 28.15 2.66 -19.02
N PRO A 169 29.30 2.57 -19.70
CA PRO A 169 30.58 2.35 -19.05
C PRO A 169 30.98 3.58 -18.23
N LYS A 170 31.47 3.37 -17.00
CA LYS A 170 32.00 4.44 -16.15
C LYS A 170 33.47 4.77 -16.45
N ASN A 171 34.19 3.83 -17.07
CA ASN A 171 35.59 3.97 -17.49
C ASN A 171 35.92 3.03 -18.66
N ASP A 172 37.09 3.20 -19.28
CA ASP A 172 37.54 2.42 -20.45
C ASP A 172 37.71 0.91 -20.18
N GLN A 173 38.02 0.54 -18.94
CA GLN A 173 38.13 -0.86 -18.52
C GLN A 173 36.75 -1.54 -18.53
N GLU A 174 35.71 -0.85 -18.06
CA GLU A 174 34.34 -1.34 -18.02
C GLU A 174 33.73 -1.51 -19.43
N VAL A 175 34.21 -0.75 -20.43
CA VAL A 175 33.83 -0.95 -21.84
C VAL A 175 34.13 -2.38 -22.28
N HIS A 176 35.33 -2.88 -21.97
CA HIS A 176 35.75 -4.23 -22.34
C HIS A 176 35.05 -5.31 -21.52
N GLU A 177 34.70 -5.03 -20.28
CA GLU A 177 33.92 -5.93 -19.42
C GLU A 177 32.49 -6.11 -19.94
N ILE A 178 31.80 -5.01 -20.27
CA ILE A 178 30.45 -5.05 -20.87
C ILE A 178 30.46 -5.81 -22.21
N GLU A 179 31.49 -5.63 -23.03
CA GLU A 179 31.68 -6.39 -24.28
C GLU A 179 31.81 -7.88 -24.01
N ASN A 180 32.62 -8.27 -23.02
CA ASN A 180 32.80 -9.67 -22.64
C ASN A 180 31.52 -10.28 -22.04
N GLU A 181 30.77 -9.52 -21.24
CA GLU A 181 29.45 -9.94 -20.74
C GLU A 181 28.49 -10.21 -21.91
N CYS A 182 28.43 -9.33 -22.92
CA CYS A 182 27.62 -9.53 -24.13
C CYS A 182 28.04 -10.79 -24.91
N LEU A 183 29.35 -11.06 -25.01
CA LEU A 183 29.84 -12.31 -25.62
C LEU A 183 29.44 -13.54 -24.78
N GLY A 184 29.45 -13.42 -23.46
CA GLY A 184 28.95 -14.44 -22.54
C GLY A 184 27.46 -14.74 -22.74
N MET A 185 26.64 -13.70 -22.93
CA MET A 185 25.22 -13.83 -23.28
C MET A 185 25.03 -14.58 -24.60
N ALA A 186 25.84 -14.29 -25.61
CA ALA A 186 25.83 -15.04 -26.87
C ALA A 186 26.21 -16.52 -26.69
N VAL A 187 27.18 -16.82 -25.82
CA VAL A 187 27.55 -18.21 -25.47
C VAL A 187 26.39 -18.94 -24.79
N LEU A 188 25.71 -18.29 -23.83
CA LEU A 188 24.55 -18.87 -23.15
C LEU A 188 23.41 -19.18 -24.14
N ALA A 189 23.09 -18.25 -25.04
CA ALA A 189 22.07 -18.43 -26.07
C ALA A 189 22.38 -19.58 -27.04
N ILE A 190 23.60 -19.62 -27.58
CA ILE A 190 24.04 -20.65 -28.53
C ILE A 190 24.09 -22.03 -27.86
N SER A 191 24.57 -22.09 -26.61
CA SER A 191 24.63 -23.35 -25.86
C SER A 191 23.24 -23.87 -25.51
N HIS A 192 22.30 -22.98 -25.17
CA HIS A 192 20.90 -23.35 -24.98
C HIS A 192 20.27 -23.92 -26.26
N ASP A 193 20.45 -23.26 -27.40
CA ASP A 193 19.93 -23.72 -28.69
C ASP A 193 20.52 -25.08 -29.10
N ALA A 194 21.82 -25.29 -28.86
CA ALA A 194 22.50 -26.55 -29.13
C ALA A 194 21.93 -27.69 -28.27
N ILE A 195 21.73 -27.48 -26.96
CA ILE A 195 21.12 -28.46 -26.06
C ILE A 195 19.68 -28.78 -26.49
N LYS A 196 18.88 -27.75 -26.82
CA LYS A 196 17.49 -27.93 -27.29
C LYS A 196 17.39 -28.73 -28.59
N LYS A 197 18.38 -28.58 -29.49
CA LYS A 197 18.48 -29.32 -30.76
C LYS A 197 19.22 -30.67 -30.64
N ASN A 198 19.61 -31.08 -29.43
CA ASN A 198 20.42 -32.28 -29.16
C ASN A 198 21.75 -32.33 -29.95
N VAL A 199 22.35 -31.17 -30.25
CA VAL A 199 23.63 -31.08 -30.96
C VAL A 199 24.77 -31.08 -29.94
N LYS A 200 25.70 -32.04 -30.04
CA LYS A 200 26.90 -32.12 -29.18
C LYS A 200 28.13 -31.61 -29.93
N LEU A 201 29.11 -31.01 -29.25
CA LEU A 201 30.40 -30.69 -29.87
C LEU A 201 31.14 -32.00 -30.24
N PRO A 202 31.79 -32.09 -31.43
CA PRO A 202 32.21 -31.01 -32.34
C PRO A 202 31.28 -30.70 -33.53
N GLU A 203 30.00 -31.10 -33.48
CA GLU A 203 29.06 -30.96 -34.62
C GLU A 203 28.52 -29.53 -34.83
N LEU A 204 28.91 -28.57 -33.99
CA LEU A 204 28.55 -27.17 -34.15
C LEU A 204 29.16 -26.61 -35.46
N PRO A 205 28.37 -25.91 -36.31
CA PRO A 205 28.87 -25.35 -37.56
C PRO A 205 30.14 -24.49 -37.38
N LYS A 206 31.14 -24.68 -38.25
CA LYS A 206 32.44 -23.96 -38.16
C LYS A 206 32.31 -22.44 -38.32
N ASP A 207 31.18 -21.98 -38.86
CA ASP A 207 30.79 -20.61 -39.15
C ASP A 207 29.94 -19.94 -38.05
N ILE A 208 29.73 -20.58 -36.89
CA ILE A 208 29.02 -19.96 -35.76
C ILE A 208 29.63 -18.61 -35.40
N SER A 209 28.76 -17.61 -35.25
CA SER A 209 29.13 -16.23 -34.95
C SER A 209 28.24 -15.64 -33.86
N TYR A 210 28.86 -14.90 -32.93
CA TYR A 210 28.15 -14.14 -31.89
C TYR A 210 27.27 -13.01 -32.45
N LYS A 211 27.45 -12.62 -33.72
CA LYS A 211 26.90 -11.39 -34.31
C LYS A 211 25.37 -11.26 -34.27
N HIS A 212 24.63 -12.37 -34.21
CA HIS A 212 23.15 -12.37 -34.14
C HIS A 212 22.61 -12.48 -32.71
N TYR A 213 23.49 -12.59 -31.71
CA TYR A 213 23.14 -12.84 -30.31
C TYR A 213 23.62 -11.72 -29.37
N ILE A 214 24.19 -10.65 -29.93
CA ILE A 214 24.61 -9.45 -29.20
C ILE A 214 23.80 -8.24 -29.69
N PRO A 215 23.77 -7.12 -28.92
CA PRO A 215 23.08 -5.90 -29.36
C PRO A 215 23.51 -5.42 -30.75
N GLU A 216 22.54 -5.05 -31.59
CA GLU A 216 22.81 -4.55 -32.96
C GLU A 216 23.70 -3.30 -32.95
N THR A 217 23.58 -2.45 -31.93
CA THR A 217 24.43 -1.27 -31.70
C THR A 217 25.88 -1.68 -31.45
N LEU A 218 26.12 -2.64 -30.55
CA LEU A 218 27.45 -3.14 -30.26
C LEU A 218 28.07 -3.84 -31.48
N ASN A 219 27.30 -4.65 -32.21
CA ASN A 219 27.74 -5.28 -33.45
C ASN A 219 28.18 -4.24 -34.49
N ARG A 220 27.43 -3.14 -34.62
CA ARG A 220 27.79 -2.01 -35.50
C ARG A 220 29.12 -1.39 -35.09
N THR A 221 29.33 -1.14 -33.80
CA THR A 221 30.58 -0.60 -33.26
C THR A 221 31.76 -1.54 -33.53
N ILE A 222 31.61 -2.85 -33.28
CA ILE A 222 32.67 -3.85 -33.54
C ILE A 222 33.02 -3.92 -35.02
N ARG A 223 32.04 -3.80 -35.93
CA ARG A 223 32.29 -3.80 -37.39
C ARG A 223 33.16 -2.62 -37.82
N GLN A 224 33.07 -1.48 -37.15
CA GLN A 224 33.85 -0.27 -37.44
C GLN A 224 35.29 -0.32 -36.91
N ARG A 225 35.62 -1.25 -36.00
CA ARG A 225 36.98 -1.42 -35.46
C ARG A 225 37.95 -2.04 -36.46
N ASN A 226 39.25 -1.92 -36.22
CA ASN A 226 40.29 -2.49 -37.11
C ASN A 226 40.21 -4.03 -37.21
N PHE A 227 40.83 -4.58 -38.25
CA PHE A 227 40.76 -6.01 -38.58
C PHE A 227 41.26 -6.93 -37.44
N LEU A 228 42.38 -6.58 -36.81
CA LEU A 228 42.99 -7.37 -35.73
C LEU A 228 42.09 -7.41 -34.49
N THR A 229 41.46 -6.28 -34.12
CA THR A 229 40.53 -6.23 -32.99
C THR A 229 39.30 -7.10 -33.24
N ARG A 230 38.77 -7.13 -34.48
CA ARG A 230 37.63 -8.00 -34.84
C ARG A 230 37.99 -9.49 -34.76
N ILE A 231 39.19 -9.86 -35.21
CA ILE A 231 39.69 -11.25 -35.07
C ILE A 231 39.84 -11.61 -33.60
N ARG A 232 40.45 -10.72 -32.78
CA ARG A 232 40.63 -10.94 -31.35
C ARG A 232 39.30 -11.24 -30.65
N ILE A 233 38.28 -10.39 -30.87
CA ILE A 233 36.94 -10.56 -30.28
C ILE A 233 36.32 -11.90 -30.70
N ASN A 234 36.42 -12.27 -31.97
CA ASN A 234 35.90 -13.54 -32.47
C ASN A 234 36.62 -14.76 -31.87
N ASN A 235 37.94 -14.67 -31.65
CA ASN A 235 38.72 -15.73 -31.01
C ASN A 235 38.38 -15.87 -29.53
N VAL A 236 38.19 -14.76 -28.81
CA VAL A 236 37.73 -14.76 -27.41
C VAL A 236 36.37 -15.43 -27.29
N PHE A 237 35.41 -15.07 -28.16
CA PHE A 237 34.10 -15.73 -28.21
C PHE A 237 34.22 -17.24 -28.44
N LYS A 238 35.02 -17.67 -29.43
CA LYS A 238 35.22 -19.10 -29.73
C LYS A 238 35.88 -19.84 -28.56
N HIS A 239 36.79 -19.19 -27.85
CA HIS A 239 37.41 -19.74 -26.64
C HIS A 239 36.36 -19.95 -25.54
N PHE A 240 35.57 -18.93 -25.21
CA PHE A 240 34.50 -19.03 -24.20
C PHE A 240 33.46 -20.08 -24.56
N LEU A 241 33.02 -20.15 -25.83
CA LEU A 241 32.06 -21.16 -26.28
C LEU A 241 32.59 -22.58 -26.10
N LYS A 242 33.86 -22.82 -26.46
CA LYS A 242 34.50 -24.14 -26.32
C LYS A 242 34.70 -24.50 -24.85
N GLU A 243 35.17 -23.56 -24.04
CA GLU A 243 35.43 -23.78 -22.62
C GLU A 243 34.13 -24.07 -21.85
N PHE A 244 33.09 -23.26 -22.06
CA PHE A 244 31.80 -23.42 -21.38
C PHE A 244 31.14 -24.75 -21.73
N ASN A 245 31.10 -25.14 -23.01
CA ASN A 245 30.51 -26.43 -23.39
C ASN A 245 31.33 -27.63 -22.89
N ASN A 246 32.66 -27.60 -23.03
CA ASN A 246 33.50 -28.75 -22.69
C ASN A 246 33.69 -28.95 -21.18
N LYS A 247 33.82 -27.88 -20.40
CA LYS A 247 34.11 -27.96 -18.95
C LYS A 247 32.85 -27.83 -18.09
N THR A 248 31.87 -27.04 -18.52
CA THR A 248 30.70 -26.69 -17.69
C THR A 248 29.47 -27.52 -18.07
N ILE A 249 29.20 -27.74 -19.36
CA ILE A 249 28.01 -28.49 -19.80
C ILE A 249 28.25 -30.01 -19.80
N CYS A 250 29.39 -30.49 -20.31
CA CYS A 250 29.67 -31.94 -20.38
C CYS A 250 29.79 -32.63 -19.00
N ASN A 251 30.01 -31.87 -17.92
CA ASN A 251 30.04 -32.40 -16.55
C ASN A 251 28.64 -32.58 -15.92
N ASN A 252 27.55 -32.50 -16.72
CA ASN A 252 26.15 -32.67 -16.31
C ASN A 252 25.65 -31.75 -15.19
N SER A 253 26.33 -30.63 -14.92
CA SER A 253 25.98 -29.72 -13.82
C SER A 253 25.02 -28.60 -14.18
N VAL A 254 24.71 -28.38 -15.47
CA VAL A 254 23.89 -27.23 -15.92
C VAL A 254 22.74 -27.68 -16.81
N SER A 255 21.51 -27.40 -16.38
CA SER A 255 20.29 -27.69 -17.14
C SER A 255 19.91 -26.55 -18.09
N PRO A 256 19.05 -26.78 -19.11
CA PRO A 256 18.50 -25.70 -19.94
C PRO A 256 17.79 -24.61 -19.13
N ARG A 257 17.20 -24.98 -17.99
CA ARG A 257 16.56 -24.03 -17.06
C ARG A 257 17.60 -23.09 -16.45
N ASP A 258 18.76 -23.61 -16.05
CA ASP A 258 19.83 -22.83 -15.41
C ASP A 258 20.44 -21.82 -16.39
N LEU A 259 20.57 -22.19 -17.67
CA LEU A 259 21.01 -21.26 -18.72
C LEU A 259 20.03 -20.10 -18.90
N LYS A 260 18.72 -20.38 -18.92
CA LYS A 260 17.67 -19.34 -19.03
C LYS A 260 17.67 -18.40 -17.83
N VAL A 261 17.74 -18.96 -16.62
CA VAL A 261 17.81 -18.17 -15.38
C VAL A 261 19.09 -17.32 -15.38
N LYS A 262 20.24 -17.90 -15.74
CA LYS A 262 21.51 -17.16 -15.77
C LYS A 262 21.46 -16.01 -16.77
N TYR A 263 20.94 -16.26 -17.98
CA TYR A 263 20.77 -15.22 -19.00
C TYR A 263 19.90 -14.07 -18.49
N LEU A 264 18.72 -14.37 -17.95
CA LEU A 264 17.78 -13.35 -17.48
C LEU A 264 18.30 -12.59 -16.25
N SER A 265 18.99 -13.27 -15.32
CA SER A 265 19.66 -12.62 -14.18
C SER A 265 20.79 -11.68 -14.63
N THR A 266 21.52 -12.03 -15.69
CA THR A 266 22.57 -11.17 -16.24
C THR A 266 21.97 -9.95 -16.95
N MET A 267 20.79 -10.07 -17.58
CA MET A 267 20.08 -8.92 -18.16
C MET A 267 19.76 -7.83 -17.13
N GLU A 268 19.38 -8.20 -15.91
CA GLU A 268 19.07 -7.26 -14.82
C GLU A 268 20.26 -6.34 -14.47
N VAL A 269 21.48 -6.85 -14.61
CA VAL A 269 22.73 -6.10 -14.27
C VAL A 269 23.38 -5.48 -15.50
N LEU A 270 23.24 -6.11 -16.68
CA LEU A 270 23.87 -5.68 -17.93
C LEU A 270 23.12 -4.53 -18.60
N THR A 271 21.80 -4.42 -18.41
CA THR A 271 20.96 -3.46 -19.13
C THR A 271 20.39 -2.38 -18.20
N LYS A 272 20.13 -1.19 -18.74
CA LYS A 272 19.47 -0.11 -18.01
C LYS A 272 17.97 -0.34 -17.99
N TYR A 273 17.35 -0.10 -16.84
CA TYR A 273 15.89 0.04 -16.74
C TYR A 273 15.11 -1.20 -17.22
N TYR A 274 15.67 -2.40 -17.08
CA TYR A 274 14.98 -3.64 -17.44
C TYR A 274 13.71 -3.78 -16.58
N GLY A 275 12.56 -3.45 -17.16
CA GLY A 275 11.26 -3.41 -16.46
C GLY A 275 10.70 -2.03 -16.08
N GLU A 276 11.31 -0.90 -16.49
CA GLU A 276 10.81 0.47 -16.18
C GLU A 276 10.23 1.23 -17.41
N LEU A 277 9.42 2.27 -17.17
CA LEU A 277 8.62 3.02 -18.18
C LEU A 277 8.79 4.56 -18.08
N ARG A 278 8.62 5.30 -19.20
CA ARG A 278 8.55 6.79 -19.29
C ARG A 278 7.25 7.23 -20.01
N LEU A 279 6.71 8.44 -19.73
CA LEU A 279 5.34 8.85 -20.10
C LEU A 279 5.25 10.28 -20.70
N GLY A 280 4.29 10.52 -21.62
CA GLY A 280 3.99 11.83 -22.24
C GLY A 280 2.61 12.04 -22.93
N SER A 281 1.65 11.10 -22.90
CA SER A 281 0.35 11.18 -23.62
C SER A 281 -0.82 10.41 -22.95
N HIS A 282 -2.07 10.62 -23.42
CA HIS A 282 -3.28 9.99 -22.86
C HIS A 282 -3.34 8.46 -23.07
N ALA A 283 -2.95 7.96 -24.24
CA ALA A 283 -2.83 6.51 -24.46
C ALA A 283 -1.76 5.90 -23.53
N GLU A 284 -0.68 6.65 -23.26
CA GLU A 284 0.33 6.26 -22.28
C GLU A 284 -0.19 6.35 -20.84
N ALA A 285 -1.19 7.19 -20.55
CA ALA A 285 -1.87 7.21 -19.26
C ALA A 285 -2.70 5.94 -19.04
N LEU A 286 -3.47 5.46 -20.03
CA LEU A 286 -4.18 4.17 -19.93
C LEU A 286 -3.20 2.99 -19.83
N SER A 287 -2.08 3.05 -20.56
CA SER A 287 -0.96 2.13 -20.40
C SER A 287 -0.43 2.17 -18.95
N PHE A 288 -0.11 3.33 -18.40
CA PHE A 288 0.38 3.47 -17.04
C PHE A 288 -0.63 2.96 -15.99
N THR A 289 -1.89 3.37 -16.10
CA THR A 289 -2.95 2.97 -15.16
C THR A 289 -3.17 1.45 -15.20
N SER A 290 -3.13 0.82 -16.38
CA SER A 290 -3.20 -0.65 -16.48
C SER A 290 -1.98 -1.36 -15.91
N LEU A 291 -0.79 -0.73 -15.92
CA LEU A 291 0.40 -1.25 -15.24
C LEU A 291 0.22 -1.19 -13.71
N VAL A 292 -0.23 -0.06 -13.17
CA VAL A 292 -0.46 0.11 -11.72
C VAL A 292 -1.57 -0.85 -11.24
N ASP A 293 -2.68 -0.95 -11.97
CA ASP A 293 -3.79 -1.85 -11.66
C ASP A 293 -3.35 -3.33 -11.63
N GLY A 294 -2.54 -3.76 -12.61
CA GLY A 294 -2.05 -5.14 -12.64
C GLY A 294 -1.07 -5.45 -11.50
N TYR A 295 -0.17 -4.53 -11.15
CA TYR A 295 0.69 -4.72 -9.96
C TYR A 295 -0.10 -4.71 -8.65
N PHE A 296 -1.14 -3.87 -8.54
CA PHE A 296 -2.07 -3.91 -7.41
C PHE A 296 -2.73 -5.29 -7.28
N ARG A 297 -3.17 -5.88 -8.40
CA ARG A 297 -3.73 -7.23 -8.41
C ARG A 297 -2.72 -8.32 -8.03
N LEU A 298 -1.46 -8.15 -8.39
CA LEU A 298 -0.41 -9.11 -8.07
C LEU A 298 0.13 -8.98 -6.65
N THR A 299 -0.03 -7.83 -5.97
CA THR A 299 0.65 -7.57 -4.68
C THR A 299 -0.25 -7.21 -3.51
N ALA A 300 -1.47 -6.74 -3.78
CA ALA A 300 -2.40 -6.27 -2.75
C ALA A 300 -3.74 -7.02 -2.77
N ASP A 301 -4.38 -7.16 -3.94
CA ASP A 301 -5.72 -7.77 -4.02
C ASP A 301 -5.99 -8.39 -5.40
N ALA A 302 -5.96 -9.72 -5.49
CA ALA A 302 -6.09 -10.44 -6.75
C ALA A 302 -7.47 -10.35 -7.42
N HIS A 303 -8.51 -9.91 -6.68
CA HIS A 303 -9.90 -10.00 -7.11
C HIS A 303 -10.54 -8.65 -7.41
N HIS A 304 -9.86 -7.54 -7.12
CA HIS A 304 -10.37 -6.17 -7.30
C HIS A 304 -9.50 -5.34 -8.25
N TYR A 305 -10.00 -4.18 -8.68
CA TYR A 305 -9.31 -3.26 -9.59
C TYR A 305 -9.43 -1.81 -9.09
N LEU A 306 -8.47 -0.96 -9.45
CA LEU A 306 -8.36 0.44 -9.03
C LEU A 306 -9.11 1.41 -9.93
N CYS A 307 -9.14 1.15 -11.24
CA CYS A 307 -9.68 2.07 -12.25
C CYS A 307 -10.60 1.33 -13.22
N THR A 308 -11.80 1.86 -13.44
CA THR A 308 -12.80 1.28 -14.36
C THR A 308 -12.35 1.28 -15.80
N ASP A 309 -11.57 2.28 -16.20
CA ASP A 309 -11.19 2.51 -17.59
C ASP A 309 -10.16 1.51 -18.10
N VAL A 310 -9.55 0.74 -17.20
CA VAL A 310 -8.61 -0.34 -17.51
C VAL A 310 -9.00 -1.67 -16.87
N ALA A 311 -10.18 -1.74 -16.25
CA ALA A 311 -10.61 -2.89 -15.45
C ALA A 311 -10.73 -4.15 -16.33
N PRO A 312 -10.07 -5.26 -16.00
CA PRO A 312 -10.15 -6.46 -16.82
C PRO A 312 -11.58 -7.04 -16.84
N PRO A 313 -12.15 -7.33 -18.03
CA PRO A 313 -13.51 -7.87 -18.16
C PRO A 313 -13.76 -9.13 -17.30
N LEU A 314 -12.79 -10.06 -17.22
CA LEU A 314 -12.88 -11.26 -16.41
C LEU A 314 -12.95 -10.96 -14.91
N ILE A 315 -12.23 -9.94 -14.43
CA ILE A 315 -12.28 -9.52 -13.02
C ILE A 315 -13.65 -8.91 -12.71
N GLN A 316 -14.19 -8.06 -13.59
CA GLN A 316 -15.54 -7.50 -13.43
C GLN A 316 -16.60 -8.61 -13.41
N HIS A 317 -16.47 -9.59 -14.29
CA HIS A 317 -17.33 -10.76 -14.33
C HIS A 317 -17.24 -11.58 -13.04
N ASN A 318 -16.03 -11.83 -12.54
CA ASN A 318 -15.81 -12.61 -11.33
C ASN A 318 -16.37 -11.94 -10.07
N ILE A 319 -16.16 -10.63 -9.90
CA ILE A 319 -16.75 -9.85 -8.79
C ILE A 319 -18.27 -9.96 -8.83
N LYS A 320 -18.88 -9.72 -10.00
CA LYS A 320 -20.34 -9.78 -10.17
C LYS A 320 -20.93 -11.13 -9.80
N ASN A 321 -20.17 -12.21 -9.99
CA ASN A 321 -20.61 -13.59 -9.73
C ASN A 321 -20.00 -14.19 -8.45
N GLY A 322 -19.25 -13.43 -7.64
CA GLY A 322 -18.61 -13.92 -6.42
C GLY A 322 -17.58 -15.03 -6.65
N CYS A 323 -16.92 -15.05 -7.81
CA CYS A 323 -15.97 -16.08 -8.21
C CYS A 323 -14.53 -15.70 -7.86
N HIS A 324 -13.74 -16.68 -7.44
CA HIS A 324 -12.30 -16.52 -7.24
C HIS A 324 -11.54 -16.67 -8.55
N GLY A 325 -10.31 -16.12 -8.60
CA GLY A 325 -9.32 -16.52 -9.59
C GLY A 325 -8.83 -17.96 -9.37
N PRO A 326 -7.76 -18.40 -10.07
CA PRO A 326 -7.22 -19.77 -9.94
C PRO A 326 -6.47 -19.99 -8.61
N ILE A 327 -7.22 -19.98 -7.50
CA ILE A 327 -6.71 -20.27 -6.15
C ILE A 327 -6.46 -21.77 -5.96
N TRP A 328 -5.48 -22.14 -5.15
CA TRP A 328 -5.19 -23.53 -4.82
C TRP A 328 -6.27 -24.14 -3.92
N SER A 329 -6.81 -25.29 -4.31
CA SER A 329 -7.49 -26.20 -3.39
C SER A 329 -6.45 -26.95 -2.55
N VAL A 330 -6.67 -27.10 -1.24
CA VAL A 330 -5.75 -27.78 -0.33
C VAL A 330 -5.67 -29.29 -0.67
N LEU A 331 -4.77 -29.70 -1.57
CA LEU A 331 -3.91 -30.91 -1.58
C LEU A 331 -3.29 -31.17 -2.99
N PRO A 332 -2.13 -31.86 -3.06
CA PRO A 332 -1.15 -31.79 -4.15
C PRO A 332 -1.33 -32.91 -5.19
N ALA A 333 -0.70 -32.68 -6.36
CA ALA A 333 -0.11 -33.67 -7.27
C ALA A 333 -1.05 -34.70 -7.93
N PHE A 334 -0.74 -34.95 -9.21
CA PHE A 334 -1.44 -35.82 -10.17
C PHE A 334 -2.79 -35.27 -10.59
N TRP A 335 -2.85 -34.59 -11.74
CA TRP A 335 -3.48 -35.09 -12.97
C TRP A 335 -2.94 -34.25 -14.13
N GLY A 336 -2.40 -34.92 -15.16
CA GLY A 336 -2.14 -34.31 -16.46
C GLY A 336 -3.46 -34.01 -17.19
N TYR A 337 -3.33 -33.39 -18.37
CA TYR A 337 -4.37 -32.91 -19.31
C TYR A 337 -4.80 -31.45 -19.05
N ARG A 338 -4.38 -30.51 -19.91
CA ARG A 338 -4.96 -30.15 -21.23
C ARG A 338 -6.46 -29.86 -21.13
N HIS A 339 -6.78 -28.57 -21.29
CA HIS A 339 -8.11 -27.95 -21.37
C HIS A 339 -8.85 -27.73 -20.03
N ILE A 340 -9.12 -26.45 -19.75
CA ILE A 340 -10.37 -25.85 -19.22
C ILE A 340 -10.05 -24.75 -18.20
N TRP A 341 -10.45 -23.52 -18.54
CA TRP A 341 -10.61 -22.39 -17.63
C TRP A 341 -11.77 -22.71 -16.67
N SER A 342 -11.52 -23.45 -15.60
CA SER A 342 -12.53 -23.81 -14.60
C SER A 342 -12.59 -22.75 -13.49
N LEU A 343 -13.79 -22.22 -13.21
CA LEU A 343 -14.08 -21.36 -12.06
C LEU A 343 -14.16 -22.24 -10.78
N PRO A 344 -13.27 -22.09 -9.78
CA PRO A 344 -13.42 -22.80 -8.52
C PRO A 344 -14.50 -22.12 -7.67
N LEU A 345 -15.71 -22.69 -7.64
CA LEU A 345 -16.75 -22.33 -6.69
C LEU A 345 -16.63 -23.22 -5.44
N HIS A 346 -16.39 -22.60 -4.28
CA HIS A 346 -16.34 -23.31 -3.00
C HIS A 346 -17.72 -23.28 -2.33
N PHE A 347 -18.30 -24.46 -2.06
CA PHE A 347 -19.53 -24.62 -1.27
C PHE A 347 -19.24 -25.35 0.04
N GLY A 348 -19.75 -24.81 1.15
CA GLY A 348 -19.78 -25.53 2.42
C GLY A 348 -20.84 -26.63 2.41
N VAL A 349 -20.41 -27.90 2.44
CA VAL A 349 -21.31 -29.06 2.54
C VAL A 349 -21.62 -29.34 4.02
N TYR A 350 -22.91 -29.37 4.37
CA TYR A 350 -23.40 -29.91 5.64
C TYR A 350 -24.31 -31.10 5.34
N GLY A 351 -23.90 -32.31 5.68
CA GLY A 351 -24.76 -33.48 5.60
C GLY A 351 -25.68 -33.54 6.82
N SER A 352 -26.99 -33.66 6.59
CA SER A 352 -27.98 -34.02 7.59
C SER A 352 -28.02 -35.55 7.72
N GLY A 353 -27.49 -36.07 8.82
CA GLY A 353 -27.67 -37.44 9.29
C GLY A 353 -27.91 -37.40 10.80
N VAL A 354 -29.15 -37.68 11.22
CA VAL A 354 -29.60 -37.69 12.62
C VAL A 354 -29.36 -39.09 13.23
N GLN A 355 -29.03 -39.10 14.53
CA GLN A 355 -29.33 -40.10 15.61
C GLN A 355 -28.10 -40.74 16.30
N PRO A 356 -28.24 -41.18 17.58
CA PRO A 356 -28.42 -40.38 18.79
C PRO A 356 -27.32 -40.70 19.84
N PHE A 357 -27.27 -39.95 20.96
CA PHE A 357 -26.41 -40.28 22.11
C PHE A 357 -26.67 -41.70 22.66
N PRO A 358 -25.65 -42.30 23.29
CA PRO A 358 -25.76 -42.45 24.74
C PRO A 358 -24.51 -42.00 25.52
N SER A 359 -24.78 -41.90 26.81
CA SER A 359 -24.05 -41.39 27.97
C SER A 359 -22.65 -41.92 28.27
N GLU A 360 -21.89 -41.01 28.89
CA GLU A 360 -20.95 -41.19 30.02
C GLU A 360 -19.54 -41.81 29.85
N THR A 361 -18.62 -41.09 30.52
CA THR A 361 -17.26 -41.41 30.98
C THR A 361 -16.08 -41.29 30.00
N GLY A 362 -15.05 -40.56 30.45
CA GLY A 362 -13.67 -40.70 29.98
C GLY A 362 -13.15 -39.52 29.17
N GLY A 363 -12.37 -38.64 29.83
CA GLY A 363 -11.71 -37.50 29.20
C GLY A 363 -10.82 -37.89 28.02
N SER A 364 -11.05 -37.25 26.89
CA SER A 364 -10.07 -37.06 25.82
C SER A 364 -10.50 -35.87 24.95
N GLN A 365 -9.53 -35.02 24.59
CA GLN A 365 -9.75 -33.81 23.80
C GLN A 365 -10.51 -34.11 22.50
N PRO A 366 -11.41 -33.20 22.04
CA PRO A 366 -12.09 -33.40 20.76
C PRO A 366 -11.08 -33.26 19.62
N GLN A 367 -10.64 -34.39 19.04
CA GLN A 367 -10.00 -34.39 17.73
C GLN A 367 -11.02 -33.93 16.69
N LEU A 368 -10.74 -32.77 16.09
CA LEU A 368 -11.51 -32.21 14.98
C LEU A 368 -11.41 -33.15 13.77
N LYS A 369 -12.42 -34.01 13.56
CA LYS A 369 -12.51 -34.85 12.35
C LYS A 369 -12.64 -33.95 11.11
N SER A 370 -11.69 -34.09 10.19
CA SER A 370 -11.65 -33.44 8.87
C SER A 370 -12.94 -33.73 8.09
N ARG A 371 -13.71 -32.69 7.74
CA ARG A 371 -14.92 -32.81 6.90
C ARG A 371 -14.53 -33.03 5.42
N PRO A 372 -15.23 -33.88 4.65
CA PRO A 372 -14.93 -34.11 3.24
C PRO A 372 -15.33 -32.91 2.37
N TYR A 373 -14.42 -32.44 1.52
CA TYR A 373 -14.68 -31.43 0.48
C TYR A 373 -14.91 -32.13 -0.87
N LYS A 374 -15.79 -31.56 -1.71
CA LYS A 374 -16.13 -32.07 -3.05
C LYS A 374 -16.07 -30.94 -4.06
N ASN A 375 -15.52 -31.22 -5.24
CA ASN A 375 -15.37 -30.26 -6.33
C ASN A 375 -16.27 -30.68 -7.50
N PHE A 376 -16.98 -29.72 -8.09
CA PHE A 376 -17.83 -29.92 -9.26
C PHE A 376 -17.36 -29.01 -10.39
N GLN A 377 -17.23 -29.56 -11.60
CA GLN A 377 -16.73 -28.84 -12.75
C GLN A 377 -17.88 -28.16 -13.52
N ILE A 378 -17.68 -26.89 -13.84
CA ILE A 378 -18.57 -26.09 -14.69
C ILE A 378 -17.81 -25.74 -15.97
N GLU A 379 -18.40 -26.03 -17.12
CA GLU A 379 -17.86 -25.68 -18.43
C GLU A 379 -18.44 -24.34 -18.90
N VAL A 380 -17.57 -23.47 -19.40
CA VAL A 380 -17.94 -22.17 -19.99
C VAL A 380 -17.62 -22.20 -21.48
N LYS A 381 -18.62 -22.00 -22.33
CA LYS A 381 -18.50 -21.98 -23.81
C LYS A 381 -19.24 -20.76 -24.37
N LYS A 382 -18.99 -20.39 -25.63
CA LYS A 382 -19.70 -19.27 -26.32
C LYS A 382 -21.24 -19.42 -26.31
N GLY A 383 -21.78 -20.61 -26.00
CA GLY A 383 -23.23 -20.89 -25.86
C GLY A 383 -23.77 -20.95 -24.42
N GLY A 384 -22.99 -20.55 -23.40
CA GLY A 384 -23.45 -20.47 -22.00
C GLY A 384 -22.65 -21.33 -21.01
N TYR A 385 -23.23 -21.54 -19.83
CA TYR A 385 -22.66 -22.31 -18.72
C TYR A 385 -23.28 -23.70 -18.66
N PHE A 386 -22.47 -24.73 -18.44
CA PHE A 386 -22.88 -26.13 -18.39
C PHE A 386 -22.28 -26.82 -17.16
N LEU A 387 -23.04 -27.70 -16.51
CA LEU A 387 -22.43 -28.68 -15.61
C LEU A 387 -21.66 -29.70 -16.46
N HIS A 388 -20.45 -30.10 -16.04
CA HIS A 388 -19.65 -31.06 -16.79
C HIS A 388 -20.43 -32.34 -17.11
N GLY A 389 -20.45 -32.72 -18.39
CA GLY A 389 -21.22 -33.87 -18.89
C GLY A 389 -22.72 -33.63 -19.13
N SER A 390 -23.24 -32.42 -18.90
CA SER A 390 -24.63 -32.05 -19.18
C SER A 390 -24.78 -31.36 -20.55
N ASN A 391 -25.88 -31.67 -21.24
CA ASN A 391 -26.27 -30.99 -22.49
C ASN A 391 -27.10 -29.71 -22.25
N LYS A 392 -27.43 -29.40 -20.99
CA LYS A 392 -28.26 -28.24 -20.64
C LYS A 392 -27.39 -26.99 -20.44
N SER A 393 -27.66 -25.95 -21.22
CA SER A 393 -26.99 -24.65 -21.13
C SER A 393 -27.78 -23.66 -20.27
N PHE A 394 -27.05 -22.72 -19.67
CA PHE A 394 -27.61 -21.56 -18.96
C PHE A 394 -26.97 -20.28 -19.49
N ALA A 395 -27.77 -19.21 -19.60
CA ALA A 395 -27.32 -17.94 -20.15
C ALA A 395 -26.29 -17.24 -19.24
N SER A 396 -26.39 -17.42 -17.93
CA SER A 396 -25.43 -16.89 -16.96
C SER A 396 -25.07 -17.92 -15.87
N LEU A 397 -23.93 -17.69 -15.20
CA LEU A 397 -23.52 -18.50 -14.06
C LEU A 397 -24.57 -18.40 -12.94
N LYS A 398 -25.15 -17.22 -12.74
CA LYS A 398 -26.22 -17.01 -11.76
C LYS A 398 -27.42 -17.92 -12.04
N ASP A 399 -27.86 -18.04 -13.29
CA ASP A 399 -28.99 -18.90 -13.67
C ASP A 399 -28.69 -20.37 -13.41
N LEU A 400 -27.47 -20.82 -13.72
CA LEU A 400 -27.01 -22.17 -13.37
C LEU A 400 -27.02 -22.37 -11.86
N MET A 401 -26.49 -21.42 -11.09
CA MET A 401 -26.42 -21.53 -9.63
C MET A 401 -27.79 -21.52 -8.96
N ASP A 402 -28.70 -20.68 -9.43
CA ASP A 402 -30.08 -20.63 -8.92
C ASP A 402 -30.86 -21.90 -9.28
N HIS A 403 -30.60 -22.49 -10.45
CA HIS A 403 -31.12 -23.81 -10.81
C HIS A 403 -30.62 -24.92 -9.87
N LEU A 404 -29.35 -24.86 -9.43
CA LEU A 404 -28.75 -25.86 -8.53
C LEU A 404 -29.16 -25.68 -7.06
N LYS A 405 -29.42 -24.45 -6.59
CA LYS A 405 -29.84 -24.17 -5.18
C LYS A 405 -31.12 -24.89 -4.78
N GLY A 406 -32.06 -25.07 -5.72
CA GLY A 406 -33.32 -25.76 -5.48
C GLY A 406 -33.24 -27.29 -5.54
N GLN A 407 -32.05 -27.86 -5.78
CA GLN A 407 -31.88 -29.30 -6.00
C GLN A 407 -31.08 -29.98 -4.88
N ILE A 408 -31.38 -31.27 -4.68
CA ILE A 408 -30.56 -32.16 -3.85
C ILE A 408 -29.45 -32.71 -4.75
N LEU A 409 -28.22 -32.27 -4.50
CA LEU A 409 -27.03 -32.74 -5.19
C LEU A 409 -26.51 -34.00 -4.50
N ARG A 410 -26.04 -34.96 -5.30
CA ARG A 410 -25.53 -36.24 -4.80
C ARG A 410 -24.19 -36.56 -5.45
N THR A 411 -23.21 -36.91 -4.62
CA THR A 411 -21.92 -37.47 -5.04
C THR A 411 -21.54 -38.57 -4.07
N ASP A 412 -21.15 -39.73 -4.60
CA ASP A 412 -20.89 -40.93 -3.80
C ASP A 412 -22.08 -41.25 -2.86
N ASN A 413 -21.82 -41.37 -1.56
CA ASN A 413 -22.81 -41.62 -0.51
C ASN A 413 -23.32 -40.34 0.18
N ILE A 414 -23.02 -39.15 -0.36
CA ILE A 414 -23.36 -37.87 0.28
C ILE A 414 -24.41 -37.15 -0.58
N SER A 415 -25.55 -36.83 0.05
CA SER A 415 -26.57 -35.94 -0.52
C SER A 415 -26.56 -34.62 0.24
N PHE A 416 -26.61 -33.49 -0.47
CA PHE A 416 -26.57 -32.15 0.12
C PHE A 416 -27.26 -31.14 -0.78
N THR A 417 -27.59 -29.98 -0.24
CA THR A 417 -28.11 -28.83 -0.99
C THR A 417 -27.09 -27.69 -0.95
N LEU A 418 -27.08 -26.86 -2.00
CA LEU A 418 -26.23 -25.67 -2.00
C LEU A 418 -26.82 -24.62 -1.06
N LYS A 419 -25.99 -24.09 -0.15
CA LYS A 419 -26.39 -23.01 0.76
C LYS A 419 -25.96 -21.65 0.25
N ARG A 420 -24.70 -21.27 0.52
CA ARG A 420 -24.14 -19.95 0.19
C ARG A 420 -22.79 -20.13 -0.50
N CYS A 421 -22.49 -19.23 -1.43
CA CYS A 421 -21.17 -19.13 -2.05
C CYS A 421 -20.23 -18.36 -1.13
N CYS A 422 -19.02 -18.89 -0.89
CA CYS A 422 -17.95 -18.12 -0.26
C CYS A 422 -17.32 -17.21 -1.33
N GLN A 423 -17.44 -15.89 -1.18
CA GLN A 423 -16.91 -14.91 -2.13
C GLN A 423 -15.47 -14.48 -1.77
N PRO A 424 -14.69 -13.97 -2.74
CA PRO A 424 -13.35 -13.43 -2.47
C PRO A 424 -13.41 -12.26 -1.49
N ARG A 425 -12.51 -12.26 -0.49
CA ARG A 425 -12.40 -11.16 0.48
C ARG A 425 -11.34 -10.14 0.02
N PRO A 426 -11.54 -8.84 0.26
CA PRO A 426 -10.52 -7.84 -0.04
C PRO A 426 -9.21 -8.16 0.67
N ARG A 427 -8.10 -8.04 -0.06
CA ARG A 427 -6.73 -8.34 0.40
C ARG A 427 -6.52 -9.74 0.96
N GLU A 428 -7.35 -10.71 0.55
CA GLU A 428 -7.15 -12.09 0.98
C GLU A 428 -5.84 -12.66 0.44
N ILE A 429 -5.13 -13.38 1.31
CA ILE A 429 -3.85 -13.99 0.95
C ILE A 429 -4.10 -15.32 0.24
N SER A 430 -3.67 -15.42 -1.01
CA SER A 430 -3.72 -16.63 -1.82
C SER A 430 -2.48 -16.75 -2.71
N ASN A 431 -2.32 -17.88 -3.40
CA ASN A 431 -1.25 -18.11 -4.40
C ASN A 431 -1.29 -17.12 -5.59
N LEU A 432 -2.37 -16.35 -5.74
CA LEU A 432 -2.47 -15.30 -6.75
C LEU A 432 -1.59 -14.09 -6.41
N LEU A 433 -1.35 -13.84 -5.11
CA LEU A 433 -0.52 -12.76 -4.62
C LEU A 433 0.96 -13.14 -4.58
N VAL A 434 1.79 -12.16 -4.94
CA VAL A 434 3.25 -12.22 -4.93
C VAL A 434 3.75 -11.59 -3.64
N ALA A 435 4.40 -12.41 -2.81
CA ALA A 435 5.06 -12.01 -1.59
C ALA A 435 6.37 -11.29 -1.95
N THR A 436 6.35 -9.96 -1.87
CA THR A 436 7.54 -9.12 -1.92
C THR A 436 7.90 -8.63 -0.53
N LYS A 437 9.15 -8.20 -0.30
CA LYS A 437 9.58 -7.57 0.96
C LYS A 437 8.65 -6.41 1.38
N LYS A 438 8.13 -5.63 0.41
CA LYS A 438 7.20 -4.51 0.65
C LYS A 438 5.76 -4.97 0.95
N ALA A 439 5.31 -6.09 0.38
CA ALA A 439 3.95 -6.62 0.58
C ALA A 439 3.77 -7.32 1.95
N GLN A 440 4.84 -7.92 2.49
CA GLN A 440 4.82 -8.61 3.80
C GLN A 440 4.66 -7.66 5.00
N GLU A 441 4.82 -6.35 4.81
CA GLU A 441 4.67 -5.33 5.85
C GLU A 441 3.19 -5.11 6.26
N TRP A 442 2.26 -5.58 5.45
CA TRP A 442 0.82 -5.46 5.64
C TRP A 442 0.22 -6.75 6.23
N GLN A 443 0.47 -7.02 7.51
CA GLN A 443 -0.27 -8.05 8.26
C GLN A 443 -0.83 -7.46 9.56
N PRO A 444 -2.17 -7.37 9.71
CA PRO A 444 -2.78 -6.99 10.98
C PRO A 444 -2.60 -8.11 12.00
N VAL A 445 -2.20 -7.76 13.23
CA VAL A 445 -2.22 -8.64 14.39
C VAL A 445 -2.89 -7.86 15.51
N TYR A 446 -4.16 -8.18 15.82
CA TYR A 446 -4.91 -7.69 16.98
C TYR A 446 -4.31 -8.29 18.28
N PRO A 447 -4.32 -7.58 19.44
CA PRO A 447 -5.55 -7.13 20.12
C PRO A 447 -5.54 -5.70 20.70
N MET A 448 -6.71 -5.06 20.61
CA MET A 448 -7.09 -3.78 21.23
C MET A 448 -7.31 -3.97 22.74
N GLY A 449 -6.66 -3.19 23.59
CA GLY A 449 -6.81 -3.31 25.05
C GLY A 449 -6.12 -2.19 25.84
N GLN A 450 -6.79 -1.04 25.94
CA GLN A 450 -6.71 0.00 26.99
C GLN A 450 -6.77 1.43 26.39
N LEU A 451 -7.41 2.34 27.14
CA LEU A 451 -7.80 3.69 26.74
C LEU A 451 -6.61 4.67 26.58
N SER A 452 -6.71 5.68 25.71
CA SER A 452 -5.75 6.79 25.59
C SER A 452 -6.44 8.09 25.10
N PHE A 453 -6.43 9.14 25.93
CA PHE A 453 -6.96 10.46 25.57
C PHE A 453 -6.26 11.58 26.38
N HIS A 454 -6.31 12.81 25.85
CA HIS A 454 -5.78 13.98 26.56
C HIS A 454 -6.68 14.30 27.76
N ARG A 455 -6.09 14.55 28.93
CA ARG A 455 -6.85 14.89 30.14
C ARG A 455 -6.99 16.40 30.24
N ILE A 456 -8.22 16.87 30.29
CA ILE A 456 -8.58 18.27 30.49
C ILE A 456 -8.97 18.46 31.96
N ARG A 457 -8.51 19.55 32.58
CA ARG A 457 -8.87 19.87 33.97
C ARG A 457 -10.23 20.55 33.99
N LYS A 458 -11.01 20.35 35.06
CA LYS A 458 -12.37 20.93 35.14
C LYS A 458 -12.33 22.45 35.14
N GLU A 459 -11.27 23.03 35.69
CA GLU A 459 -11.04 24.48 35.75
C GLU A 459 -10.77 25.09 34.36
N GLU A 460 -10.39 24.26 33.38
CA GLU A 460 -10.16 24.69 32.00
C GLU A 460 -11.46 24.74 31.19
N ILE A 461 -12.58 24.21 31.71
CA ILE A 461 -13.86 24.16 30.99
C ILE A 461 -14.98 24.91 31.70
N VAL A 462 -15.68 25.74 30.96
CA VAL A 462 -16.91 26.41 31.38
C VAL A 462 -18.08 25.79 30.62
N GLN A 463 -19.03 25.22 31.35
CA GLN A 463 -20.24 24.65 30.75
C GLN A 463 -21.27 25.75 30.48
N GLY A 464 -21.80 25.75 29.26
CA GLY A 464 -22.84 26.67 28.79
C GLY A 464 -24.22 26.00 28.70
N GLU A 465 -24.98 26.40 27.68
CA GLU A 465 -26.37 25.99 27.46
C GLU A 465 -26.52 24.51 27.10
N HIS A 466 -27.66 23.91 27.47
CA HIS A 466 -28.03 22.56 27.06
C HIS A 466 -28.47 22.53 25.60
N LEU A 467 -27.81 21.70 24.79
CA LEU A 467 -28.05 21.60 23.35
C LEU A 467 -28.89 20.37 22.97
N GLY A 468 -28.92 19.35 23.83
CA GLY A 468 -29.69 18.13 23.55
C GLY A 468 -29.28 16.93 24.38
N ARG A 469 -29.87 15.78 24.05
CA ARG A 469 -29.64 14.49 24.71
C ARG A 469 -29.11 13.46 23.72
N GLY A 470 -28.04 12.76 24.09
CA GLY A 470 -27.57 11.56 23.40
C GLY A 470 -27.99 10.29 24.12
N THR A 471 -27.58 9.12 23.62
CA THR A 471 -27.80 7.85 24.33
C THR A 471 -27.01 7.84 25.63
N ARG A 472 -27.72 7.98 26.76
CA ARG A 472 -27.14 8.04 28.12
C ARG A 472 -26.17 9.21 28.35
N THR A 473 -26.26 10.26 27.52
CA THR A 473 -25.41 11.45 27.61
C THR A 473 -26.23 12.73 27.48
N GLN A 474 -25.74 13.80 28.10
CA GLN A 474 -26.27 15.16 27.99
C GLN A 474 -25.26 16.01 27.22
N ILE A 475 -25.74 16.84 26.28
CA ILE A 475 -24.88 17.64 25.41
C ILE A 475 -25.06 19.11 25.75
N TYR A 476 -23.94 19.80 25.97
CA TYR A 476 -23.90 21.23 26.30
C TYR A 476 -22.93 21.97 25.38
N SER A 477 -23.15 23.26 25.18
CA SER A 477 -22.10 24.16 24.72
C SER A 477 -21.10 24.40 25.84
N GLY A 478 -19.88 24.83 25.52
CA GLY A 478 -18.90 25.22 26.52
C GLY A 478 -17.77 26.05 25.94
N MET A 479 -16.93 26.54 26.83
CA MET A 479 -15.67 27.23 26.52
C MET A 479 -14.52 26.43 27.15
N LEU A 480 -13.43 26.27 26.42
CA LEU A 480 -12.18 25.65 26.88
C LEU A 480 -11.08 26.71 26.90
N SER A 481 -10.51 26.97 28.07
CA SER A 481 -9.40 27.89 28.30
C SER A 481 -8.08 27.17 28.12
N LEU A 482 -7.25 27.63 27.19
CA LEU A 482 -5.92 27.07 26.95
C LEU A 482 -4.87 27.96 27.62
N LYS A 483 -4.09 27.38 28.56
CA LYS A 483 -2.96 28.06 29.20
C LYS A 483 -1.69 27.87 28.35
N ASP A 484 -1.02 28.96 28.02
CA ASP A 484 0.33 28.94 27.46
C ASP A 484 1.33 28.80 28.62
N ASP A 485 2.03 27.67 28.70
CA ASP A 485 2.92 27.33 29.82
C ASP A 485 4.27 28.10 29.83
N GLU A 486 4.50 29.08 28.94
CA GLU A 486 5.80 29.76 28.85
C GLU A 486 5.70 31.27 28.53
N ASN A 487 5.09 32.06 29.41
CA ASN A 487 5.42 33.48 29.54
C ASN A 487 5.05 34.02 30.94
N GLU A 488 6.04 34.24 31.80
CA GLU A 488 5.89 34.97 33.08
C GLU A 488 5.65 36.49 32.90
N GLY A 489 5.15 36.92 31.74
CA GLY A 489 4.74 38.29 31.49
C GLY A 489 3.72 38.34 30.37
N TYR A 490 2.47 38.67 30.71
CA TYR A 490 1.28 38.73 29.85
C TYR A 490 0.62 37.38 29.55
N GLN A 491 -0.27 36.95 30.45
CA GLN A 491 -1.26 35.89 30.23
C GLN A 491 -2.27 36.33 29.17
N ASN A 492 -2.11 35.88 27.92
CA ASN A 492 -3.22 35.86 26.96
C ASN A 492 -3.92 34.50 27.08
N GLU A 493 -4.85 34.36 28.01
CA GLU A 493 -5.75 33.19 28.04
C GLU A 493 -6.63 33.22 26.78
N ARG A 494 -6.51 32.18 25.95
CA ARG A 494 -7.33 32.04 24.74
C ARG A 494 -8.44 31.05 25.01
N GLU A 495 -9.68 31.52 24.93
CA GLU A 495 -10.87 30.70 25.07
C GLU A 495 -11.35 30.21 23.70
N ILE A 496 -11.64 28.92 23.59
CA ILE A 496 -12.21 28.32 22.38
C ILE A 496 -13.58 27.73 22.70
N ARG A 497 -14.54 27.91 21.78
CA ARG A 497 -15.88 27.31 21.90
C ARG A 497 -15.79 25.82 21.62
N VAL A 498 -16.37 25.02 22.51
CA VAL A 498 -16.34 23.56 22.49
C VAL A 498 -17.74 22.98 22.74
N LEU A 499 -17.91 21.71 22.40
CA LEU A 499 -19.07 20.91 22.76
C LEU A 499 -18.71 19.97 23.91
N LEU A 500 -19.53 19.98 24.97
CA LEU A 500 -19.33 19.17 26.16
C LEU A 500 -20.37 18.04 26.17
N LYS A 501 -19.91 16.81 26.00
CA LYS A 501 -20.76 15.61 26.08
C LYS A 501 -20.54 14.94 27.42
N VAL A 502 -21.53 15.03 28.29
CA VAL A 502 -21.50 14.58 29.68
C VAL A 502 -22.20 13.23 29.80
N LEU A 503 -21.52 12.22 30.35
CA LEU A 503 -22.14 10.93 30.67
C LEU A 503 -23.12 11.09 31.83
N ASP A 504 -24.33 10.54 31.69
CA ASP A 504 -25.34 10.61 32.73
C ASP A 504 -24.84 9.89 34.01
N PRO A 505 -24.91 10.53 35.21
CA PRO A 505 -24.44 9.92 36.46
C PRO A 505 -25.12 8.60 36.82
N SER A 506 -26.32 8.31 36.28
CA SER A 506 -27.02 7.03 36.48
C SER A 506 -26.38 5.85 35.74
N HIS A 507 -25.47 6.11 34.79
CA HIS A 507 -24.87 5.10 33.90
C HIS A 507 -23.34 5.03 34.04
N ARG A 508 -22.81 5.06 35.26
CA ARG A 508 -21.35 4.99 35.49
C ARG A 508 -20.73 3.63 35.20
N ASP A 509 -21.53 2.58 35.26
CA ASP A 509 -21.15 1.21 34.93
C ASP A 509 -20.60 1.09 33.50
N ILE A 510 -21.02 1.98 32.60
CA ILE A 510 -20.55 2.03 31.20
C ILE A 510 -19.50 3.12 30.92
N SER A 511 -18.94 3.75 31.96
CA SER A 511 -17.90 4.79 31.82
C SER A 511 -16.70 4.31 31.00
N LEU A 512 -16.33 3.03 31.12
CA LEU A 512 -15.28 2.41 30.31
C LEU A 512 -15.60 2.49 28.80
N ALA A 513 -16.82 2.12 28.40
CA ALA A 513 -17.24 2.16 27.00
C ALA A 513 -17.34 3.60 26.46
N PHE A 514 -17.75 4.56 27.31
CA PHE A 514 -17.71 5.99 26.97
C PHE A 514 -16.27 6.46 26.68
N PHE A 515 -15.31 6.01 27.47
CA PHE A 515 -13.90 6.30 27.26
C PHE A 515 -13.28 5.55 26.08
N GLU A 516 -13.76 4.35 25.74
CA GLU A 516 -13.33 3.60 24.55
C GLU A 516 -13.60 4.42 23.29
N THR A 517 -14.77 5.05 23.22
CA THR A 517 -15.12 6.01 22.16
C THR A 517 -14.16 7.20 22.14
N ALA A 518 -13.88 7.83 23.28
CA ALA A 518 -12.91 8.93 23.35
C ALA A 518 -11.52 8.49 22.85
N SER A 519 -11.10 7.28 23.22
CA SER A 519 -9.83 6.69 22.81
C SER A 519 -9.78 6.41 21.31
N MET A 520 -10.87 5.98 20.70
CA MET A 520 -10.99 5.81 19.25
C MET A 520 -10.87 7.17 18.56
N MET A 521 -11.65 8.18 18.99
CA MET A 521 -11.67 9.51 18.41
C MET A 521 -10.33 10.25 18.51
N ARG A 522 -9.51 9.93 19.53
CA ARG A 522 -8.16 10.49 19.68
C ARG A 522 -7.18 10.00 18.60
N GLN A 523 -7.40 8.82 18.04
CA GLN A 523 -6.50 8.15 17.08
C GLN A 523 -6.78 8.59 15.63
N VAL A 524 -7.84 9.36 15.41
CA VAL A 524 -8.28 9.77 14.08
C VAL A 524 -7.98 11.25 13.84
N SER A 525 -7.53 11.58 12.64
CA SER A 525 -7.40 12.95 12.16
C SER A 525 -7.80 12.97 10.70
N HIS A 526 -9.01 13.50 10.44
CA HIS A 526 -9.57 13.60 9.11
C HIS A 526 -10.46 14.85 9.05
N LYS A 527 -10.42 15.58 7.93
CA LYS A 527 -11.14 16.86 7.79
C LYS A 527 -12.66 16.78 8.02
N HIS A 528 -13.25 15.60 7.75
CA HIS A 528 -14.68 15.32 7.94
C HIS A 528 -14.96 14.50 9.22
N ILE A 529 -14.08 14.52 10.21
CA ILE A 529 -14.32 13.91 11.54
C ILE A 529 -14.14 15.01 12.59
N VAL A 530 -15.04 15.07 13.56
CA VAL A 530 -15.00 16.05 14.66
C VAL A 530 -13.75 15.83 15.50
N LEU A 531 -13.05 16.92 15.83
CA LEU A 531 -11.89 16.88 16.69
C LEU A 531 -12.29 16.64 18.15
N LEU A 532 -11.68 15.63 18.79
CA LEU A 532 -11.71 15.48 20.24
C LEU A 532 -10.53 16.24 20.86
N HIS A 533 -10.81 17.28 21.65
CA HIS A 533 -9.79 18.03 22.40
C HIS A 533 -9.24 17.19 23.57
N GLY A 534 -10.11 16.44 24.23
CA GLY A 534 -9.75 15.60 25.35
C GLY A 534 -10.96 15.19 26.18
N VAL A 535 -10.68 14.69 27.38
CA VAL A 535 -11.69 14.22 28.32
C VAL A 535 -11.41 14.84 29.67
N CYS A 536 -12.45 15.37 30.30
CA CYS A 536 -12.43 15.80 31.70
C CYS A 536 -13.06 14.70 32.56
N VAL A 537 -12.34 14.30 33.61
CA VAL A 537 -12.79 13.33 34.62
C VAL A 537 -12.61 13.97 35.99
N ARG A 538 -13.72 14.28 36.66
CA ARG A 538 -13.73 14.80 38.03
C ARG A 538 -14.96 14.30 38.79
N ASP A 539 -14.72 13.68 39.94
CA ASP A 539 -15.74 13.12 40.84
C ASP A 539 -16.75 12.20 40.14
N LEU A 540 -17.92 12.73 39.78
CA LEU A 540 -19.05 12.02 39.19
C LEU A 540 -19.25 12.34 37.70
N GLU A 541 -18.47 13.27 37.15
CA GLU A 541 -18.65 13.81 35.80
C GLU A 541 -17.57 13.28 34.85
N ASN A 542 -18.02 12.53 33.85
CA ASN A 542 -17.19 12.10 32.72
C ASN A 542 -17.61 12.91 31.50
N ILE A 543 -16.73 13.77 30.99
CA ILE A 543 -17.05 14.74 29.94
C ILE A 543 -16.08 14.57 28.77
N MET A 544 -16.60 14.30 27.58
CA MET A 544 -15.86 14.44 26.33
C MET A 544 -15.94 15.89 25.85
N VAL A 545 -14.79 16.48 25.51
CA VAL A 545 -14.68 17.86 25.02
C VAL A 545 -14.36 17.81 23.53
N GLU A 546 -15.36 18.10 22.72
CA GLU A 546 -15.32 18.04 21.25
C GLU A 546 -15.27 19.45 20.66
N GLU A 547 -14.81 19.55 19.41
CA GLU A 547 -14.96 20.75 18.60
C GLU A 547 -16.43 21.14 18.48
N PHE A 548 -16.73 22.43 18.66
CA PHE A 548 -18.06 22.97 18.39
C PHE A 548 -18.27 23.17 16.88
N VAL A 549 -19.35 22.61 16.33
CA VAL A 549 -19.71 22.71 14.91
C VAL A 549 -20.97 23.57 14.75
N GLU A 550 -20.86 24.68 14.02
CA GLU A 550 -21.78 25.82 14.13
C GLU A 550 -23.23 25.52 13.73
N CYS A 551 -23.48 24.79 12.62
CA CYS A 551 -24.85 24.52 12.18
C CYS A 551 -25.51 23.32 12.88
N GLY A 552 -24.75 22.55 13.68
CA GLY A 552 -25.27 21.42 14.45
C GLY A 552 -25.65 20.18 13.61
N PRO A 553 -26.55 19.31 14.11
CA PRO A 553 -26.94 18.06 13.48
C PRO A 553 -27.58 18.21 12.11
N LEU A 554 -27.19 17.34 11.18
CA LEU A 554 -27.59 17.37 9.78
C LEU A 554 -29.09 17.10 9.60
N ASP A 555 -29.70 16.18 10.35
CA ASP A 555 -31.14 15.90 10.28
C ASP A 555 -31.99 17.15 10.55
N LEU A 556 -31.68 17.85 11.64
CA LEU A 556 -32.40 19.05 12.05
C LEU A 556 -32.25 20.16 11.00
N PHE A 557 -31.06 20.33 10.44
CA PHE A 557 -30.82 21.28 9.37
C PHE A 557 -31.62 20.94 8.11
N MET A 558 -31.60 19.66 7.70
CA MET A 558 -32.30 19.22 6.50
C MET A 558 -33.81 19.36 6.60
N HIS A 559 -34.39 19.09 7.77
CA HIS A 559 -35.81 19.35 8.01
C HIS A 559 -36.13 20.85 7.87
N LYS A 560 -35.32 21.73 8.48
CA LYS A 560 -35.54 23.18 8.47
C LYS A 560 -35.39 23.81 7.08
N LYS A 561 -34.54 23.24 6.22
CA LYS A 561 -34.17 23.80 4.92
C LYS A 561 -34.58 22.93 3.73
N SER A 562 -35.50 21.99 3.95
CA SER A 562 -35.85 20.92 3.00
C SER A 562 -36.16 21.38 1.57
N GLU A 563 -36.78 22.55 1.40
CA GLU A 563 -37.12 23.14 0.09
C GLU A 563 -35.90 23.68 -0.69
N LEU A 564 -34.80 23.99 -0.01
CA LEU A 564 -33.58 24.56 -0.61
C LEU A 564 -32.51 23.52 -0.94
N LEU A 565 -32.67 22.28 -0.48
CA LEU A 565 -31.65 21.24 -0.59
C LEU A 565 -31.71 20.50 -1.92
N THR A 566 -30.79 20.87 -2.80
CA THR A 566 -30.67 20.28 -4.14
C THR A 566 -30.04 18.88 -4.10
N THR A 567 -30.28 18.07 -5.13
CA THR A 567 -29.57 16.78 -5.33
C THR A 567 -28.04 16.92 -5.34
N PRO A 568 -27.42 17.90 -6.04
CA PRO A 568 -26.00 18.25 -5.93
C PRO A 568 -25.47 18.34 -4.50
N TRP A 569 -26.21 19.05 -3.65
CA TRP A 569 -25.85 19.29 -2.27
C TRP A 569 -25.80 17.98 -1.47
N LYS A 570 -26.84 17.14 -1.64
CA LYS A 570 -26.95 15.82 -1.01
C LYS A 570 -25.82 14.88 -1.43
N PHE A 571 -25.42 14.94 -2.70
CA PHE A 571 -24.28 14.21 -3.23
C PHE A 571 -22.97 14.59 -2.56
N LYS A 572 -22.71 15.89 -2.40
CA LYS A 572 -21.51 16.40 -1.72
C LYS A 572 -21.45 15.90 -0.27
N VAL A 573 -22.57 15.92 0.46
CA VAL A 573 -22.65 15.35 1.82
C VAL A 573 -22.35 13.85 1.84
N ALA A 574 -22.98 13.07 0.95
CA ALA A 574 -22.75 11.62 0.84
C ALA A 574 -21.27 11.28 0.55
N LYS A 575 -20.63 12.04 -0.34
CA LYS A 575 -19.21 11.88 -0.69
C LYS A 575 -18.29 12.18 0.49
N GLN A 576 -18.55 13.27 1.22
CA GLN A 576 -17.75 13.63 2.40
C GLN A 576 -17.88 12.59 3.51
N LEU A 577 -19.09 12.05 3.73
CA LEU A 577 -19.33 10.98 4.68
C LEU A 577 -18.60 9.69 4.28
N ALA A 578 -18.72 9.29 3.00
CA ALA A 578 -18.00 8.12 2.47
C ALA A 578 -16.48 8.27 2.60
N SER A 579 -15.94 9.48 2.42
CA SER A 579 -14.51 9.76 2.62
C SER A 579 -14.09 9.56 4.08
N ALA A 580 -14.88 10.05 5.04
CA ALA A 580 -14.60 9.84 6.47
C ALA A 580 -14.63 8.36 6.84
N LEU A 581 -15.62 7.61 6.35
CA LEU A 581 -15.76 6.17 6.64
C LEU A 581 -14.70 5.33 5.91
N SER A 582 -14.26 5.73 4.72
CA SER A 582 -13.12 5.11 4.04
C SER A 582 -11.82 5.28 4.84
N TYR A 583 -11.62 6.45 5.45
CA TYR A 583 -10.47 6.68 6.34
C TYR A 583 -10.52 5.78 7.58
N LEU A 584 -11.70 5.58 8.18
CA LEU A 584 -11.88 4.67 9.30
C LEU A 584 -11.64 3.20 8.91
N GLU A 585 -12.15 2.77 7.75
CA GLU A 585 -11.89 1.42 7.21
C GLU A 585 -10.40 1.16 6.97
N ASP A 586 -9.64 2.14 6.44
CA ASP A 586 -8.19 2.01 6.24
C ASP A 586 -7.41 1.93 7.58
N LYS A 587 -7.94 2.52 8.65
CA LYS A 587 -7.42 2.43 10.02
C LYS A 587 -7.97 1.23 10.81
N ASP A 588 -8.88 0.46 10.20
CA ASP A 588 -9.58 -0.66 10.81
C ASP A 588 -10.32 -0.29 12.11
N LEU A 589 -10.95 0.89 12.10
CA LEU A 589 -11.76 1.40 13.19
C LEU A 589 -13.25 1.36 12.79
N VAL A 590 -14.10 0.84 13.67
CA VAL A 590 -15.56 0.76 13.47
C VAL A 590 -16.21 1.93 14.19
N HIS A 591 -17.01 2.73 13.49
CA HIS A 591 -17.77 3.83 14.08
C HIS A 591 -18.97 3.29 14.89
N GLY A 592 -19.79 2.42 14.30
CA GLY A 592 -20.88 1.69 14.95
C GLY A 592 -22.17 2.48 15.22
N ASN A 593 -22.21 3.78 14.89
CA ASN A 593 -23.41 4.62 15.05
C ASN A 593 -23.48 5.73 13.98
N VAL A 594 -23.42 5.36 12.69
CA VAL A 594 -23.51 6.34 11.59
C VAL A 594 -24.98 6.68 11.30
N CYS A 595 -25.35 7.94 11.50
CA CYS A 595 -26.68 8.48 11.19
C CYS A 595 -26.61 10.01 11.07
N THR A 596 -27.61 10.63 10.44
CA THR A 596 -27.61 12.10 10.25
C THR A 596 -27.59 12.90 11.55
N LYS A 597 -28.08 12.35 12.67
CA LYS A 597 -27.94 12.94 14.02
C LYS A 597 -26.48 13.08 14.49
N ASN A 598 -25.61 12.18 14.06
CA ASN A 598 -24.18 12.18 14.39
C ASN A 598 -23.33 12.81 13.27
N ILE A 599 -23.97 13.38 12.24
CA ILE A 599 -23.28 14.16 11.21
C ILE A 599 -23.57 15.62 11.49
N LEU A 600 -22.53 16.40 11.73
CA LEU A 600 -22.64 17.82 12.02
C LEU A 600 -22.30 18.63 10.77
N LEU A 601 -23.07 19.68 10.50
CA LEU A 601 -22.87 20.57 9.36
C LEU A 601 -22.02 21.77 9.80
N ALA A 602 -20.83 21.90 9.23
CA ALA A 602 -19.92 23.01 9.50
C ALA A 602 -20.13 24.19 8.54
N ARG A 603 -20.44 23.89 7.27
CA ARG A 603 -20.80 24.90 6.26
C ARG A 603 -22.09 24.50 5.56
N GLU A 604 -23.06 25.42 5.52
CA GLU A 604 -24.37 25.18 4.90
C GLU A 604 -24.27 24.89 3.41
N GLY A 605 -23.56 25.73 2.65
CA GLY A 605 -23.27 25.46 1.24
C GLY A 605 -24.48 25.51 0.29
N ILE A 606 -25.57 26.18 0.66
CA ILE A 606 -26.79 26.33 -0.15
C ILE A 606 -26.61 27.37 -1.28
N ASP A 607 -25.77 28.39 -1.06
CA ASP A 607 -25.47 29.48 -2.02
C ASP A 607 -23.94 29.79 -2.11
N SER A 608 -23.09 28.86 -1.67
CA SER A 608 -21.64 29.05 -1.60
C SER A 608 -20.92 28.26 -2.69
N GLU A 609 -19.91 28.88 -3.31
CA GLU A 609 -19.14 28.25 -4.38
C GLU A 609 -18.48 26.92 -3.95
N TYR A 610 -18.26 26.74 -2.65
CA TYR A 610 -17.56 25.62 -2.05
C TYR A 610 -18.47 24.47 -1.61
N GLY A 611 -19.80 24.60 -1.72
CA GLY A 611 -20.79 23.59 -1.31
C GLY A 611 -20.80 23.28 0.20
N PRO A 612 -21.58 22.27 0.66
CA PRO A 612 -21.68 21.94 2.08
C PRO A 612 -20.37 21.38 2.63
N PHE A 613 -20.17 21.48 3.94
CA PHE A 613 -19.08 20.78 4.63
C PHE A 613 -19.60 20.11 5.90
N ILE A 614 -19.45 18.80 5.99
CA ILE A 614 -19.89 17.99 7.13
C ILE A 614 -18.71 17.41 7.92
N LYS A 615 -18.96 17.13 9.19
CA LYS A 615 -18.05 16.38 10.08
C LYS A 615 -18.83 15.29 10.82
N LEU A 616 -18.34 14.07 10.77
CA LEU A 616 -18.84 12.94 11.55
C LEU A 616 -18.41 13.11 13.01
N SER A 617 -19.37 13.27 13.91
CA SER A 617 -19.18 13.28 15.37
C SER A 617 -18.89 11.86 15.88
N ASP A 618 -18.49 11.72 17.13
CA ASP A 618 -18.27 10.42 17.75
C ASP A 618 -19.57 9.58 17.82
N PRO A 619 -19.43 8.25 17.91
CA PRO A 619 -20.59 7.37 18.00
C PRO A 619 -21.32 7.41 19.35
N GLY A 620 -20.79 8.13 20.35
CA GLY A 620 -21.28 8.11 21.73
C GLY A 620 -21.02 6.76 22.41
N ILE A 621 -22.03 6.21 23.07
CA ILE A 621 -21.94 4.89 23.72
C ILE A 621 -21.95 3.77 22.67
N PRO A 622 -20.93 2.88 22.66
CA PRO A 622 -20.86 1.75 21.75
C PRO A 622 -22.05 0.80 21.88
N ILE A 623 -22.47 0.17 20.77
CA ILE A 623 -23.61 -0.76 20.77
C ILE A 623 -23.38 -2.02 21.61
N THR A 624 -22.12 -2.33 21.93
CA THR A 624 -21.71 -3.50 22.71
C THR A 624 -22.21 -3.48 24.14
N VAL A 625 -22.48 -2.30 24.70
CA VAL A 625 -22.99 -2.11 26.07
C VAL A 625 -24.47 -1.71 26.12
N LEU A 626 -25.15 -1.64 24.96
CA LEU A 626 -26.57 -1.33 24.88
C LEU A 626 -27.42 -2.58 25.13
N SER A 627 -28.58 -2.38 25.75
CA SER A 627 -29.60 -3.42 25.87
C SER A 627 -30.11 -3.84 24.50
N ARG A 628 -30.70 -5.03 24.40
CA ARG A 628 -31.34 -5.50 23.16
C ARG A 628 -32.47 -4.56 22.72
N GLN A 629 -33.24 -4.02 23.66
CA GLN A 629 -34.31 -3.07 23.35
C GLN A 629 -33.78 -1.78 22.72
N GLU A 630 -32.74 -1.17 23.30
CA GLU A 630 -32.08 0.01 22.73
C GLU A 630 -31.48 -0.29 21.34
N ARG A 631 -30.97 -1.51 21.11
CA ARG A 631 -30.52 -1.95 19.79
C ARG A 631 -31.69 -2.01 18.79
N VAL A 632 -32.83 -2.57 19.17
CA VAL A 632 -34.04 -2.61 18.31
C VAL A 632 -34.59 -1.21 18.02
N GLU A 633 -34.53 -0.30 18.99
CA GLU A 633 -34.90 1.12 18.79
C GLU A 633 -34.11 1.78 17.66
N ARG A 634 -32.83 1.41 17.50
CA ARG A 634 -31.93 1.90 16.45
C ARG A 634 -32.16 1.26 15.08
N ILE A 635 -33.13 0.36 14.90
CA ILE A 635 -33.53 -0.10 13.55
C ILE A 635 -34.17 1.10 12.81
N PRO A 636 -33.73 1.42 11.58
CA PRO A 636 -32.92 0.59 10.67
C PRO A 636 -31.43 0.97 10.52
N TRP A 637 -30.87 1.80 11.38
CA TRP A 637 -29.44 2.16 11.31
C TRP A 637 -28.52 1.05 11.78
N ILE A 638 -28.92 0.32 12.82
CA ILE A 638 -28.14 -0.83 13.30
C ILE A 638 -28.20 -1.97 12.29
N ALA A 639 -27.06 -2.56 11.96
CA ALA A 639 -27.02 -3.70 11.04
C ALA A 639 -27.74 -4.92 11.64
N PRO A 640 -28.46 -5.73 10.85
CA PRO A 640 -29.24 -6.88 11.35
C PRO A 640 -28.42 -7.83 12.23
N GLU A 641 -27.19 -8.15 11.82
CA GLU A 641 -26.29 -9.04 12.54
C GLU A 641 -25.89 -8.52 13.94
N CYS A 642 -25.94 -7.19 14.14
CA CYS A 642 -25.62 -6.52 15.40
C CYS A 642 -26.83 -6.46 16.36
N VAL A 643 -28.06 -6.57 15.83
CA VAL A 643 -29.28 -6.71 16.64
C VAL A 643 -29.33 -8.10 17.28
N GLU A 644 -28.96 -9.13 16.51
CA GLU A 644 -28.86 -10.51 17.00
C GLU A 644 -27.77 -10.65 18.04
N ASP A 645 -26.53 -10.29 17.71
CA ASP A 645 -25.37 -10.33 18.63
C ASP A 645 -24.50 -9.08 18.47
N SER A 646 -24.37 -8.30 19.54
CA SER A 646 -23.58 -7.07 19.53
C SER A 646 -22.08 -7.30 19.29
N LYS A 647 -21.59 -8.54 19.46
CA LYS A 647 -20.21 -8.94 19.15
C LYS A 647 -19.91 -9.01 17.66
N ASN A 648 -20.94 -9.00 16.80
CA ASN A 648 -20.76 -8.96 15.34
C ASN A 648 -20.46 -7.55 14.81
N LEU A 649 -20.31 -6.55 15.68
CA LEU A 649 -19.90 -5.20 15.30
C LEU A 649 -18.59 -5.25 14.51
N SER A 650 -18.64 -4.76 13.27
CA SER A 650 -17.54 -4.79 12.32
C SER A 650 -17.68 -3.63 11.34
N ILE A 651 -16.66 -3.40 10.51
CA ILE A 651 -16.70 -2.40 9.42
C ILE A 651 -17.89 -2.65 8.47
N ALA A 652 -18.38 -3.89 8.37
CA ALA A 652 -19.58 -4.19 7.58
C ALA A 652 -20.84 -3.54 8.14
N ALA A 653 -20.94 -3.36 9.47
CA ALA A 653 -22.06 -2.68 10.09
C ALA A 653 -22.11 -1.20 9.70
N ASP A 654 -20.97 -0.52 9.62
CA ASP A 654 -20.90 0.88 9.18
C ASP A 654 -21.36 1.07 7.73
N LYS A 655 -21.13 0.08 6.87
CA LYS A 655 -21.63 0.08 5.47
C LYS A 655 -23.15 0.04 5.45
N TRP A 656 -23.77 -0.79 6.29
CA TRP A 656 -25.22 -0.82 6.45
C TRP A 656 -25.75 0.52 6.94
N SER A 657 -25.17 1.04 8.04
CA SER A 657 -25.57 2.31 8.62
C SER A 657 -25.42 3.46 7.62
N PHE A 658 -24.33 3.49 6.84
CA PHE A 658 -24.14 4.43 5.74
C PHE A 658 -25.27 4.36 4.70
N GLY A 659 -25.69 3.16 4.31
CA GLY A 659 -26.85 2.97 3.43
C GLY A 659 -28.13 3.58 4.01
N THR A 660 -28.43 3.32 5.29
CA THR A 660 -29.57 3.95 5.98
C THR A 660 -29.41 5.47 6.06
N THR A 661 -28.20 5.99 6.26
CA THR A 661 -27.93 7.43 6.28
C THR A 661 -28.09 8.08 4.91
N LEU A 662 -27.75 7.39 3.82
CA LEU A 662 -28.06 7.86 2.47
C LEU A 662 -29.57 8.00 2.27
N TRP A 663 -30.36 7.10 2.86
CA TRP A 663 -31.82 7.22 2.86
C TRP A 663 -32.26 8.51 3.57
N GLU A 664 -31.77 8.77 4.79
CA GLU A 664 -32.08 10.01 5.53
C GLU A 664 -31.72 11.26 4.71
N ILE A 665 -30.53 11.27 4.09
CA ILE A 665 -30.06 12.38 3.24
C ILE A 665 -31.00 12.58 2.03
N CYS A 666 -31.44 11.51 1.39
CA CYS A 666 -32.35 11.59 0.25
C CYS A 666 -33.71 12.16 0.65
N TYR A 667 -34.21 11.79 1.83
CA TYR A 667 -35.49 12.20 2.40
C TYR A 667 -35.37 13.38 3.39
N ASN A 668 -34.40 14.28 3.21
CA ASN A 668 -34.33 15.54 3.95
C ASN A 668 -34.29 15.40 5.49
N GLY A 669 -33.61 14.37 6.00
CA GLY A 669 -33.46 14.14 7.45
C GLY A 669 -34.60 13.33 8.08
N GLU A 670 -35.60 12.90 7.30
CA GLU A 670 -36.69 12.07 7.81
C GLU A 670 -36.17 10.79 8.50
N THR A 671 -36.89 10.38 9.54
CA THR A 671 -36.57 9.16 10.30
C THR A 671 -37.20 7.94 9.61
N PRO A 672 -36.40 7.00 9.07
CA PRO A 672 -36.96 5.78 8.49
C PRO A 672 -37.65 4.94 9.56
N LEU A 673 -38.81 4.36 9.19
CA LEU A 673 -39.65 3.52 10.07
C LEU A 673 -40.11 4.23 11.37
N LYS A 674 -40.24 5.55 11.36
CA LYS A 674 -40.67 6.36 12.54
C LYS A 674 -41.97 5.86 13.18
N GLU A 675 -42.96 5.53 12.36
CA GLU A 675 -44.30 5.10 12.81
C GLU A 675 -44.37 3.61 13.21
N LYS A 676 -43.24 2.88 13.18
CA LYS A 676 -43.20 1.44 13.49
C LYS A 676 -42.87 1.19 14.95
N THR A 677 -43.66 0.34 15.59
CA THR A 677 -43.39 -0.21 16.93
C THR A 677 -42.12 -1.06 16.92
N LEU A 678 -41.53 -1.31 18.10
CA LEU A 678 -40.32 -2.15 18.21
C LEU A 678 -40.53 -3.56 17.63
N ALA A 679 -41.68 -4.18 17.88
CA ALA A 679 -42.03 -5.48 17.34
C ALA A 679 -42.17 -5.46 15.79
N GLU A 680 -42.68 -4.36 15.22
CA GLU A 680 -42.72 -4.21 13.76
C GLU A 680 -41.35 -3.99 13.15
N LYS A 681 -40.46 -3.27 13.85
CA LYS A 681 -39.06 -3.10 13.43
C LYS A 681 -38.30 -4.43 13.44
N GLU A 682 -38.55 -5.30 14.42
CA GLU A 682 -38.00 -6.66 14.42
C GLU A 682 -38.54 -7.49 13.26
N ARG A 683 -39.86 -7.50 13.06
CA ARG A 683 -40.48 -8.17 11.90
C ARG A 683 -39.97 -7.65 10.57
N PHE A 684 -39.61 -6.37 10.49
CA PHE A 684 -39.01 -5.77 9.31
C PHE A 684 -37.67 -6.45 8.94
N TYR A 685 -36.81 -6.73 9.93
CA TYR A 685 -35.56 -7.47 9.73
C TYR A 685 -35.78 -8.97 9.54
N GLU A 686 -36.65 -9.60 10.33
CA GLU A 686 -36.98 -11.03 10.19
C GLU A 686 -37.49 -11.36 8.77
N GLY A 687 -38.35 -10.48 8.23
CA GLY A 687 -38.88 -10.59 6.88
C GLY A 687 -37.91 -10.15 5.77
N HIS A 688 -36.69 -9.73 6.10
CA HIS A 688 -35.68 -9.24 5.16
C HIS A 688 -36.19 -8.11 4.24
N PHE A 689 -37.02 -7.22 4.79
CA PHE A 689 -37.58 -6.10 4.03
C PHE A 689 -36.53 -5.00 3.79
N VAL A 690 -36.71 -4.22 2.72
CA VAL A 690 -35.81 -3.10 2.36
C VAL A 690 -36.54 -1.76 2.48
N LEU A 691 -35.79 -0.70 2.76
CA LEU A 691 -36.36 0.65 2.79
C LEU A 691 -36.84 1.08 1.40
N ALA A 692 -37.82 1.99 1.39
CA ALA A 692 -38.32 2.59 0.16
C ALA A 692 -37.17 3.25 -0.62
N THR A 693 -37.11 3.01 -1.92
CA THR A 693 -36.04 3.55 -2.77
C THR A 693 -36.27 5.05 -3.00
N PRO A 694 -35.28 5.92 -2.72
CA PRO A 694 -35.41 7.36 -2.95
C PRO A 694 -35.57 7.69 -4.43
N SER A 695 -36.13 8.87 -4.72
CA SER A 695 -36.28 9.39 -6.08
C SER A 695 -34.93 9.70 -6.75
N CYS A 696 -33.90 9.98 -5.97
CA CYS A 696 -32.51 10.10 -6.42
C CYS A 696 -31.99 8.71 -6.85
N LYS A 697 -32.12 8.41 -8.14
CA LYS A 697 -31.77 7.10 -8.71
C LYS A 697 -30.29 6.77 -8.55
N GLU A 698 -29.46 7.81 -8.57
CA GLU A 698 -28.01 7.70 -8.54
C GLU A 698 -27.49 7.24 -7.16
N LEU A 699 -28.08 7.73 -6.05
CA LEU A 699 -27.74 7.24 -4.70
C LEU A 699 -28.52 5.98 -4.28
N ALA A 700 -29.67 5.73 -4.91
CA ALA A 700 -30.52 4.59 -4.60
C ALA A 700 -29.83 3.22 -4.79
N ASP A 701 -29.03 3.06 -5.84
CA ASP A 701 -28.35 1.79 -6.11
C ASP A 701 -27.21 1.53 -5.10
N LEU A 702 -26.47 2.58 -4.74
CA LEU A 702 -25.45 2.53 -3.70
C LEU A 702 -26.07 2.16 -2.35
N MET A 703 -27.20 2.80 -2.00
CA MET A 703 -27.97 2.48 -0.80
C MET A 703 -28.34 0.99 -0.74
N LYS A 704 -28.87 0.42 -1.83
CA LYS A 704 -29.24 -1.00 -1.89
C LYS A 704 -28.04 -1.94 -1.73
N GLN A 705 -26.90 -1.60 -2.32
CA GLN A 705 -25.68 -2.41 -2.18
C GLN A 705 -25.15 -2.38 -0.74
N CYS A 706 -25.19 -1.21 -0.11
CA CYS A 706 -24.79 -1.00 1.28
C CYS A 706 -25.72 -1.72 2.29
N MET A 707 -27.03 -1.70 2.05
CA MET A 707 -28.05 -2.34 2.89
C MET A 707 -28.32 -3.80 2.52
N ASN A 708 -27.28 -4.55 2.15
CA ASN A 708 -27.40 -5.99 1.92
C ASN A 708 -27.45 -6.74 3.25
N TYR A 709 -28.43 -7.62 3.44
CA TYR A 709 -28.57 -8.43 4.66
C TYR A 709 -27.39 -9.39 4.87
N ASP A 710 -26.66 -9.74 3.80
CA ASP A 710 -25.38 -10.44 3.91
C ASP A 710 -24.23 -9.42 4.07
N PRO A 711 -23.58 -9.35 5.25
CA PRO A 711 -22.52 -8.36 5.52
C PRO A 711 -21.34 -8.47 4.55
N HIS A 712 -21.10 -9.67 3.99
CA HIS A 712 -20.00 -9.92 3.06
C HIS A 712 -20.25 -9.41 1.64
N GLN A 713 -21.50 -9.10 1.29
CA GLN A 713 -21.86 -8.56 -0.03
C GLN A 713 -21.87 -7.03 -0.06
N ARG A 714 -21.65 -6.37 1.08
CA ARG A 714 -21.63 -4.91 1.18
C ARG A 714 -20.31 -4.38 0.61
N PRO A 715 -20.33 -3.35 -0.26
CA PRO A 715 -19.12 -2.83 -0.90
C PRO A 715 -18.20 -2.15 0.12
N PHE A 716 -16.89 -2.27 -0.05
CA PHE A 716 -15.92 -1.52 0.76
C PHE A 716 -15.99 -0.02 0.44
N PHE A 717 -15.61 0.84 1.39
CA PHE A 717 -15.79 2.28 1.26
C PHE A 717 -14.97 2.89 0.12
N ARG A 718 -13.83 2.30 -0.24
CA ARG A 718 -13.10 2.71 -1.46
C ARG A 718 -13.87 2.39 -2.76
N ALA A 719 -14.65 1.30 -2.82
CA ALA A 719 -15.56 1.04 -3.94
C ALA A 719 -16.72 2.02 -3.95
N ILE A 720 -17.31 2.30 -2.77
CA ILE A 720 -18.34 3.33 -2.59
C ILE A 720 -17.83 4.69 -3.08
N MET A 721 -16.62 5.10 -2.70
CA MET A 721 -15.99 6.36 -3.13
C MET A 721 -15.76 6.40 -4.65
N ARG A 722 -15.28 5.29 -5.23
CA ARG A 722 -15.14 5.16 -6.69
C ARG A 722 -16.48 5.34 -7.39
N ASP A 723 -17.53 4.67 -6.90
CA ASP A 723 -18.85 4.69 -7.51
C ASP A 723 -19.50 6.07 -7.36
N ILE A 724 -19.34 6.74 -6.21
CA ILE A 724 -19.75 8.14 -6.02
C ILE A 724 -19.02 9.10 -6.97
N ASN A 725 -17.68 8.98 -7.11
CA ASN A 725 -16.90 9.83 -8.01
C ASN A 725 -17.30 9.60 -9.48
N LYS A 726 -17.59 8.35 -9.86
CA LYS A 726 -18.07 8.04 -11.21
C LYS A 726 -19.43 8.67 -11.50
N LEU A 727 -20.34 8.70 -10.51
CA LEU A 727 -21.63 9.37 -10.65
C LEU A 727 -21.47 10.90 -10.82
N GLU A 728 -20.48 11.50 -10.18
CA GLU A 728 -20.12 12.92 -10.33
C GLU A 728 -19.57 13.22 -11.74
N GLU A 729 -18.70 12.38 -12.27
CA GLU A 729 -18.16 12.51 -13.64
C GLU A 729 -19.24 12.35 -14.72
N GLN A 730 -20.20 11.46 -14.48
CA GLN A 730 -21.30 11.18 -15.43
C GLN A 730 -22.39 12.26 -15.42
N ASN A 731 -22.47 13.05 -14.34
CA ASN A 731 -23.48 14.10 -14.18
C ASN A 731 -22.83 15.44 -13.83
N PRO A 732 -22.02 16.03 -14.73
CA PRO A 732 -21.29 17.27 -14.46
C PRO A 732 -22.23 18.46 -14.19
N ASP A 733 -23.42 18.49 -14.79
CA ASP A 733 -24.45 19.53 -14.55
C ASP A 733 -25.07 19.45 -13.15
N ILE A 734 -24.89 18.32 -12.44
CA ILE A 734 -25.35 18.08 -11.05
C ILE A 734 -24.23 18.40 -10.05
N VAL A 735 -22.97 18.62 -10.45
CA VAL A 735 -21.86 18.78 -9.48
C VAL A 735 -20.91 19.95 -9.77
N SER A 736 -20.93 20.51 -10.99
CA SER A 736 -19.97 21.51 -11.41
C SER A 736 -20.27 22.90 -10.85
N GLU A 737 -19.37 23.40 -10.01
CA GLU A 737 -19.03 24.83 -10.02
C GLU A 737 -17.70 25.04 -10.72
N LYS A 738 -17.56 26.22 -11.35
CA LYS A 738 -16.34 26.70 -11.99
C LYS A 738 -15.19 26.55 -10.99
N LYS A 739 -14.19 25.72 -11.31
CA LYS A 739 -12.93 25.71 -10.55
C LYS A 739 -12.44 27.16 -10.43
N PRO A 740 -12.09 27.66 -9.23
CA PRO A 740 -11.48 28.97 -9.12
C PRO A 740 -10.26 29.04 -10.03
N VAL A 741 -10.21 30.11 -10.84
CA VAL A 741 -9.30 30.31 -11.98
C VAL A 741 -7.87 30.61 -11.53
N THR A 742 -7.62 30.75 -10.24
CA THR A 742 -6.30 30.97 -9.68
C THR A 742 -5.58 29.65 -9.43
N GLU A 743 -4.58 29.35 -10.27
CA GLU A 743 -3.50 28.40 -9.96
C GLU A 743 -2.73 28.90 -8.73
N VAL A 744 -3.27 28.67 -7.53
CA VAL A 744 -2.54 28.86 -6.28
C VAL A 744 -1.70 27.61 -6.07
N ASP A 745 -0.39 27.78 -5.88
CA ASP A 745 0.51 26.68 -5.50
C ASP A 745 -0.04 26.00 -4.24
N PRO A 746 -0.45 24.71 -4.30
CA PRO A 746 -1.06 24.02 -3.16
C PRO A 746 -0.11 23.85 -1.97
N THR A 747 1.18 24.15 -2.14
CA THR A 747 2.19 24.14 -1.09
C THR A 747 2.39 25.51 -0.41
N LEU A 748 1.66 26.55 -0.84
CA LEU A 748 1.69 27.87 -0.22
C LEU A 748 0.52 28.05 0.74
N PHE A 749 0.85 28.28 2.01
CA PHE A 749 -0.11 28.51 3.09
C PHE A 749 -0.08 29.99 3.47
N GLU A 750 -1.23 30.65 3.50
CA GLU A 750 -1.30 32.06 3.92
C GLU A 750 -1.42 32.18 5.44
N LYS A 751 -0.59 33.04 6.05
CA LYS A 751 -0.54 33.23 7.51
C LYS A 751 -1.89 33.58 8.11
N ARG A 752 -2.68 34.44 7.43
CA ARG A 752 -4.01 34.89 7.88
C ARG A 752 -5.00 33.74 8.10
N PHE A 753 -4.80 32.60 7.46
CA PHE A 753 -5.66 31.43 7.56
C PHE A 753 -5.16 30.39 8.55
N LEU A 754 -3.95 30.55 9.11
CA LEU A 754 -3.41 29.65 10.12
C LEU A 754 -3.91 30.04 11.52
N LYS A 755 -4.92 29.31 12.00
CA LYS A 755 -5.47 29.45 13.36
C LYS A 755 -4.73 28.49 14.32
N ARG A 756 -3.86 29.02 15.19
CA ARG A 756 -3.18 28.22 16.24
C ARG A 756 -4.20 27.54 17.16
N ILE A 757 -3.96 26.26 17.49
CA ILE A 757 -4.74 25.46 18.44
C ILE A 757 -3.96 25.26 19.74
N ARG A 758 -2.77 24.65 19.70
CA ARG A 758 -1.92 24.39 20.89
C ARG A 758 -0.48 24.09 20.50
N ASP A 759 0.41 24.03 21.47
CA ASP A 759 1.78 23.60 21.24
C ASP A 759 1.91 22.07 21.12
N LEU A 760 2.83 21.64 20.25
CA LEU A 760 3.18 20.24 20.06
C LEU A 760 4.57 19.91 20.64
N GLY A 761 5.48 20.89 20.67
CA GLY A 761 6.80 20.75 21.27
C GLY A 761 7.78 21.76 20.72
N GLU A 762 9.01 21.68 21.22
CA GLU A 762 10.13 22.49 20.74
C GLU A 762 11.16 21.59 20.05
N GLY A 763 11.47 21.91 18.80
CA GLY A 763 12.56 21.29 18.04
C GLY A 763 13.79 22.17 17.99
N HIS A 764 14.85 21.70 17.33
CA HIS A 764 16.15 22.37 17.36
C HIS A 764 16.14 23.83 16.85
N PHE A 765 15.30 24.14 15.85
CA PHE A 765 15.21 25.48 15.27
C PHE A 765 14.01 26.30 15.71
N GLY A 766 13.15 25.75 16.57
CA GLY A 766 12.05 26.50 17.11
C GLY A 766 10.83 25.67 17.44
N LYS A 767 9.74 26.40 17.65
CA LYS A 767 8.50 25.88 18.21
C LYS A 767 7.66 25.20 17.14
N VAL A 768 7.07 24.05 17.49
CA VAL A 768 6.11 23.34 16.66
C VAL A 768 4.72 23.49 17.29
N GLU A 769 3.80 24.02 16.51
CA GLU A 769 2.43 24.32 16.93
C GLU A 769 1.44 23.51 16.10
N LEU A 770 0.36 23.05 16.72
CA LEU A 770 -0.81 22.55 16.02
C LEU A 770 -1.64 23.75 15.57
N CYS A 771 -1.87 23.87 14.27
CA CYS A 771 -2.72 24.90 13.69
C CYS A 771 -3.82 24.27 12.84
N ARG A 772 -4.91 25.01 12.64
CA ARG A 772 -5.90 24.77 11.59
C ARG A 772 -5.66 25.76 10.45
N TYR A 773 -5.43 25.27 9.24
CA TYR A 773 -5.36 26.10 8.04
C TYR A 773 -6.75 26.23 7.41
N ASP A 774 -7.35 27.40 7.52
CA ASP A 774 -8.78 27.64 7.28
C ASP A 774 -9.03 28.86 6.36
N PRO A 775 -8.80 28.74 5.03
CA PRO A 775 -8.99 29.83 4.07
C PRO A 775 -10.38 30.43 4.04
N GLU A 776 -11.39 29.60 4.24
CA GLU A 776 -12.80 30.00 4.18
C GLU A 776 -13.30 30.63 5.48
N GLY A 777 -12.51 30.60 6.55
CA GLY A 777 -12.86 31.17 7.85
C GLY A 777 -13.99 30.45 8.59
N ASP A 778 -14.51 29.36 8.05
CA ASP A 778 -15.69 28.60 8.51
C ASP A 778 -15.34 27.40 9.42
N ASN A 779 -14.09 27.33 9.90
CA ASN A 779 -13.54 26.25 10.74
C ASN A 779 -13.53 24.86 10.07
N THR A 780 -13.62 24.80 8.74
CA THR A 780 -13.50 23.54 7.95
C THR A 780 -12.07 23.21 7.55
N GLY A 781 -11.14 24.12 7.86
CA GLY A 781 -9.72 23.98 7.60
C GLY A 781 -9.05 22.73 8.16
N GLU A 782 -7.97 22.32 7.50
CA GLU A 782 -7.19 21.13 7.83
C GLU A 782 -6.24 21.38 9.02
N GLN A 783 -6.05 20.37 9.86
CA GLN A 783 -5.04 20.42 10.91
C GLN A 783 -3.64 20.16 10.38
N VAL A 784 -2.70 21.00 10.78
CA VAL A 784 -1.30 20.97 10.34
C VAL A 784 -0.37 21.22 11.52
N ALA A 785 0.81 20.63 11.46
CA ALA A 785 1.91 20.99 12.35
C ALA A 785 2.72 22.12 11.71
N VAL A 786 2.89 23.23 12.43
CA VAL A 786 3.57 24.45 11.95
C VAL A 786 4.84 24.64 12.76
N LYS A 787 5.99 24.60 12.10
CA LYS A 787 7.29 24.90 12.72
C LYS A 787 7.70 26.33 12.38
N SER A 788 8.00 27.13 13.40
CA SER A 788 8.47 28.52 13.26
C SER A 788 9.68 28.79 14.15
N LEU A 789 10.53 29.74 13.75
CA LEU A 789 11.67 30.19 14.53
C LEU A 789 11.22 30.92 15.80
N LYS A 790 12.04 30.86 16.86
CA LYS A 790 11.78 31.65 18.08
C LYS A 790 12.00 33.15 17.81
N PRO A 791 11.22 34.07 18.41
CA PRO A 791 11.33 35.52 18.17
C PRO A 791 12.73 36.10 18.47
N GLU A 792 13.50 35.45 19.35
CA GLU A 792 14.83 35.89 19.80
C GLU A 792 15.98 35.37 18.93
N SER A 793 15.68 34.57 17.90
CA SER A 793 16.66 33.94 17.02
C SER A 793 17.12 34.91 15.93
N GLY A 794 18.37 35.37 15.96
CA GLY A 794 18.95 36.26 14.94
C GLY A 794 18.94 35.69 13.51
N GLY A 795 19.32 36.51 12.51
CA GLY A 795 19.17 36.22 11.07
C GLY A 795 19.78 34.91 10.53
N ASN A 796 20.72 34.29 11.25
CA ASN A 796 21.34 33.01 10.86
C ASN A 796 20.35 31.82 10.91
N HIS A 797 19.33 31.85 11.77
CA HIS A 797 18.39 30.73 11.95
C HIS A 797 17.38 30.58 10.79
N ILE A 798 17.13 31.65 10.03
CA ILE A 798 16.27 31.62 8.83
C ILE A 798 16.90 30.75 7.73
N ALA A 799 18.22 30.83 7.56
CA ALA A 799 18.92 30.02 6.56
C ALA A 799 18.83 28.53 6.87
N ASP A 800 18.85 28.15 8.15
CA ASP A 800 18.77 26.76 8.56
C ASP A 800 17.35 26.20 8.45
N LEU A 801 16.31 26.97 8.80
CA LEU A 801 14.93 26.55 8.55
C LEU A 801 14.65 26.42 7.03
N LYS A 802 15.21 27.29 6.19
CA LYS A 802 15.13 27.15 4.72
C LYS A 802 15.77 25.85 4.23
N LYS A 803 16.93 25.48 4.79
CA LYS A 803 17.59 24.19 4.49
C LYS A 803 16.75 23.01 4.96
N GLU A 804 16.17 23.08 6.16
CA GLU A 804 15.27 22.03 6.66
C GLU A 804 14.05 21.85 5.74
N ILE A 805 13.44 22.95 5.30
CA ILE A 805 12.34 22.95 4.33
C ILE A 805 12.77 22.29 3.02
N GLU A 806 13.93 22.67 2.47
CA GLU A 806 14.45 22.12 1.22
C GLU A 806 14.71 20.61 1.32
N ILE A 807 15.29 20.17 2.44
CA ILE A 807 15.52 18.75 2.71
C ILE A 807 14.18 18.03 2.78
N LEU A 808 13.29 18.44 3.69
CA LEU A 808 12.03 17.72 3.95
C LEU A 808 11.10 17.71 2.72
N ARG A 809 11.09 18.78 1.92
CA ARG A 809 10.34 18.87 0.65
C ARG A 809 10.75 17.77 -0.34
N ASN A 810 12.01 17.33 -0.31
CA ASN A 810 12.56 16.32 -1.22
C ASN A 810 12.50 14.88 -0.66
N LEU A 811 11.96 14.68 0.55
CA LEU A 811 11.87 13.37 1.19
C LEU A 811 10.44 12.80 1.08
N TYR A 812 10.33 11.62 0.49
CA TYR A 812 9.06 10.90 0.32
C TYR A 812 9.21 9.46 0.78
N HIS A 813 8.79 9.18 2.02
CA HIS A 813 8.87 7.85 2.60
C HIS A 813 7.80 7.64 3.67
N ASP A 814 7.29 6.42 3.77
CA ASP A 814 6.23 6.01 4.72
C ASP A 814 6.60 6.22 6.20
N ASN A 815 7.90 6.21 6.50
CA ASN A 815 8.47 6.41 7.84
C ASN A 815 9.19 7.77 8.00
N ILE A 816 8.85 8.77 7.19
CA ILE A 816 9.30 10.17 7.33
C ILE A 816 8.07 11.07 7.35
N VAL A 817 8.06 12.09 8.22
CA VAL A 817 6.97 13.08 8.31
C VAL A 817 6.80 13.80 6.97
N LYS A 818 5.56 13.91 6.50
CA LYS A 818 5.25 14.55 5.22
C LYS A 818 5.36 16.06 5.29
N TYR A 819 6.14 16.62 4.37
CA TYR A 819 6.06 18.02 3.97
C TYR A 819 4.69 18.33 3.36
N LYS A 820 4.10 19.45 3.76
CA LYS A 820 2.85 19.96 3.17
C LYS A 820 3.03 21.28 2.45
N GLY A 821 3.88 22.15 2.97
CA GLY A 821 4.03 23.49 2.40
C GLY A 821 4.85 24.43 3.26
N ILE A 822 4.83 25.70 2.87
CA ILE A 822 5.41 26.80 3.61
C ILE A 822 4.40 27.93 3.79
N CYS A 823 4.57 28.71 4.85
CA CYS A 823 3.88 29.97 5.03
C CYS A 823 4.90 31.10 5.14
N THR A 824 4.80 32.11 4.29
CA THR A 824 5.64 33.31 4.32
C THR A 824 4.95 34.42 5.09
N GLU A 825 5.69 35.15 5.91
CA GLU A 825 5.17 36.35 6.60
C GLU A 825 5.21 37.59 5.71
N ASP A 826 4.27 38.52 5.92
CA ASP A 826 4.19 39.77 5.16
C ASP A 826 5.50 40.56 5.27
N GLY A 827 6.03 41.01 4.11
CA GLY A 827 7.34 41.67 4.03
C GLY A 827 8.54 40.73 3.96
N GLY A 828 8.34 39.41 3.90
CA GLY A 828 9.42 38.42 3.70
C GLY A 828 10.32 38.18 4.90
N SER A 829 9.93 38.68 6.08
CA SER A 829 10.73 38.66 7.32
C SER A 829 10.76 37.31 8.04
N GLY A 830 9.87 36.36 7.69
CA GLY A 830 9.81 35.04 8.31
C GLY A 830 9.23 33.95 7.39
N ILE A 831 9.68 32.71 7.57
CA ILE A 831 9.15 31.51 6.90
C ILE A 831 8.73 30.49 7.96
N LYS A 832 7.59 29.83 7.76
CA LYS A 832 7.11 28.72 8.58
C LYS A 832 7.02 27.46 7.75
N LEU A 833 7.42 26.32 8.31
CA LEU A 833 7.32 25.00 7.69
C LEU A 833 5.99 24.35 8.10
N ILE A 834 5.22 23.88 7.11
CA ILE A 834 3.94 23.21 7.32
C ILE A 834 4.10 21.70 7.05
N MET A 835 3.71 20.88 8.02
CA MET A 835 3.85 19.42 8.02
C MET A 835 2.51 18.74 8.35
N GLU A 836 2.42 17.44 8.07
CA GLU A 836 1.30 16.63 8.56
C GLU A 836 1.28 16.60 10.10
N PHE A 837 0.08 16.72 10.69
CA PHE A 837 -0.10 16.57 12.13
C PHE A 837 -0.24 15.08 12.49
N LEU A 838 0.59 14.59 13.41
CA LEU A 838 0.53 13.22 13.91
C LEU A 838 -0.04 13.20 15.34
N PRO A 839 -1.27 12.72 15.53
CA PRO A 839 -2.00 12.90 16.78
C PRO A 839 -1.34 12.20 17.97
N SER A 840 -0.68 11.05 17.79
CA SER A 840 -0.13 10.26 18.90
C SER A 840 1.20 10.80 19.46
N GLY A 841 1.76 11.87 18.88
CA GLY A 841 2.98 12.51 19.38
C GLY A 841 4.24 11.67 19.17
N SER A 842 5.31 11.99 19.92
CA SER A 842 6.60 11.27 19.84
C SER A 842 6.61 9.96 20.61
N LEU A 843 7.50 9.03 20.24
CA LEU A 843 7.72 7.78 20.99
C LEU A 843 8.16 8.06 22.43
N LYS A 844 8.93 9.13 22.67
CA LYS A 844 9.33 9.58 24.01
C LYS A 844 8.11 9.78 24.94
N GLU A 845 7.02 10.35 24.43
CA GLU A 845 5.79 10.53 25.20
C GLU A 845 4.85 9.33 25.12
N TYR A 846 4.82 8.64 23.97
CA TYR A 846 3.87 7.58 23.69
C TYR A 846 4.20 6.28 24.43
N LEU A 847 5.48 5.90 24.51
CA LEU A 847 5.90 4.62 25.11
C LEU A 847 5.64 4.54 26.61
N PRO A 848 5.97 5.54 27.45
CA PRO A 848 5.67 5.49 28.88
C PRO A 848 4.16 5.34 29.15
N ARG A 849 3.34 6.05 28.36
CA ARG A 849 1.87 6.04 28.48
C ARG A 849 1.22 4.72 28.02
N ASN A 850 1.91 3.94 27.19
CA ASN A 850 1.38 2.71 26.58
C ASN A 850 2.24 1.46 26.88
N LYS A 851 3.07 1.50 27.92
CA LYS A 851 3.99 0.42 28.33
C LYS A 851 3.32 -0.95 28.43
N ASN A 852 2.08 -0.99 28.93
CA ASN A 852 1.32 -2.23 29.11
C ASN A 852 0.73 -2.81 27.80
N LYS A 853 0.61 -2.00 26.74
CA LYS A 853 0.05 -2.41 25.43
C LYS A 853 1.13 -2.85 24.46
N ILE A 854 2.31 -2.25 24.59
CA ILE A 854 3.38 -2.41 23.62
C ILE A 854 4.29 -3.52 24.13
N ASN A 855 4.20 -4.69 23.53
CA ASN A 855 5.13 -5.78 23.81
C ASN A 855 6.43 -5.63 23.00
N LEU A 856 7.42 -6.48 23.29
CA LEU A 856 8.71 -6.48 22.60
C LEU A 856 8.57 -6.59 21.07
N LYS A 857 7.61 -7.37 20.57
CA LYS A 857 7.37 -7.50 19.13
C LYS A 857 6.98 -6.16 18.50
N GLN A 858 6.18 -5.35 19.19
CA GLN A 858 5.78 -4.04 18.70
C GLN A 858 6.93 -3.02 18.77
N LEU A 859 7.74 -3.04 19.83
CA LEU A 859 8.97 -2.24 19.90
C LEU A 859 9.93 -2.54 18.74
N LEU A 860 10.12 -3.83 18.43
CA LEU A 860 10.96 -4.26 17.31
C LEU A 860 10.38 -3.84 15.95
N ARG A 861 9.04 -3.81 15.80
CA ARG A 861 8.40 -3.26 14.59
C ARG A 861 8.69 -1.78 14.43
N TYR A 862 8.66 -0.99 15.50
CA TYR A 862 9.05 0.43 15.45
C TYR A 862 10.53 0.57 15.08
N ALA A 863 11.42 -0.23 15.67
CA ALA A 863 12.84 -0.24 15.34
C ALA A 863 13.09 -0.50 13.84
N VAL A 864 12.44 -1.53 13.27
CA VAL A 864 12.54 -1.84 11.83
C VAL A 864 12.05 -0.69 10.95
N GLN A 865 10.98 0.00 11.35
CA GLN A 865 10.45 1.15 10.62
C GLN A 865 11.39 2.35 10.65
N ILE A 866 12.00 2.62 11.81
CA ILE A 866 13.04 3.65 11.94
C ILE A 866 14.23 3.31 11.02
N CYS A 867 14.69 2.04 11.02
CA CYS A 867 15.74 1.60 10.10
C CYS A 867 15.40 1.86 8.63
N LYS A 868 14.16 1.59 8.20
CA LYS A 868 13.73 1.84 6.82
C LYS A 868 13.76 3.32 6.45
N GLY A 869 13.24 4.17 7.34
CA GLY A 869 13.27 5.62 7.13
C GLY A 869 14.70 6.17 7.04
N MET A 870 15.60 5.70 7.90
CA MET A 870 16.99 6.12 7.89
C MET A 870 17.82 5.50 6.76
N ASP A 871 17.52 4.28 6.31
CA ASP A 871 18.11 3.70 5.10
C ASP A 871 17.75 4.52 3.87
N TYR A 872 16.47 4.92 3.75
CA TYR A 872 16.04 5.85 2.72
C TYR A 872 16.81 7.18 2.80
N LEU A 873 16.94 7.77 3.99
CA LEU A 873 17.66 9.03 4.18
C LEU A 873 19.15 8.92 3.78
N GLY A 874 19.83 7.85 4.22
CA GLY A 874 21.22 7.57 3.85
C GLY A 874 21.40 7.31 2.35
N SER A 875 20.44 6.64 1.70
CA SER A 875 20.46 6.44 0.24
C SER A 875 20.39 7.75 -0.56
N ARG A 876 19.87 8.81 0.06
CA ARG A 876 19.81 10.17 -0.48
C ARG A 876 21.03 11.04 -0.07
N GLN A 877 22.06 10.42 0.53
CA GLN A 877 23.27 11.11 1.01
C GLN A 877 22.98 12.17 2.08
N TYR A 878 21.98 11.94 2.93
CA TYR A 878 21.70 12.78 4.09
C TYR A 878 22.12 12.07 5.39
N VAL A 879 22.71 12.84 6.31
CA VAL A 879 22.91 12.46 7.72
C VAL A 879 21.90 13.22 8.58
N HIS A 880 21.11 12.51 9.38
CA HIS A 880 20.05 13.08 10.20
C HIS A 880 20.63 13.91 11.33
N ARG A 881 21.62 13.37 12.05
CA ARG A 881 22.33 14.00 13.18
C ARG A 881 21.47 14.26 14.43
N ASP A 882 20.18 13.95 14.41
CA ASP A 882 19.31 14.08 15.59
C ASP A 882 18.32 12.91 15.76
N LEU A 883 18.78 11.68 15.45
CA LEU A 883 17.92 10.51 15.59
C LEU A 883 17.78 10.11 17.07
N ALA A 884 16.59 10.29 17.62
CA ALA A 884 16.24 9.95 19.00
C ALA A 884 14.73 9.67 19.13
N ALA A 885 14.28 9.01 20.20
CA ALA A 885 12.86 8.68 20.38
C ALA A 885 11.93 9.91 20.46
N ARG A 886 12.45 11.09 20.84
CA ARG A 886 11.72 12.37 20.80
C ARG A 886 11.37 12.84 19.38
N ASN A 887 12.17 12.43 18.40
CA ASN A 887 12.05 12.84 16.99
C ASN A 887 11.41 11.74 16.13
N VAL A 888 10.93 10.65 16.75
CA VAL A 888 10.15 9.61 16.07
C VAL A 888 8.70 9.72 16.51
N LEU A 889 7.83 10.12 15.59
CA LEU A 889 6.40 10.36 15.80
C LEU A 889 5.56 9.12 15.49
N VAL A 890 4.45 8.96 16.19
CA VAL A 890 3.52 7.82 16.03
C VAL A 890 2.33 8.25 15.17
N GLU A 891 2.14 7.59 14.03
CA GLU A 891 0.97 7.82 13.15
C GLU A 891 -0.19 6.88 13.48
N SER A 892 0.12 5.67 13.95
CA SER A 892 -0.84 4.67 14.44
C SER A 892 -0.10 3.66 15.30
N GLU A 893 -0.82 2.77 15.99
CA GLU A 893 -0.22 1.69 16.78
C GLU A 893 0.81 0.88 15.97
N HIS A 894 0.62 0.76 14.66
CA HIS A 894 1.47 -0.03 13.78
C HIS A 894 2.45 0.78 12.94
N ARG A 895 2.50 2.11 13.07
CA ARG A 895 3.30 2.96 12.18
C ARG A 895 3.92 4.18 12.86
N VAL A 896 5.23 4.35 12.66
CA VAL A 896 6.04 5.48 13.15
C VAL A 896 6.74 6.21 12.01
N LYS A 897 7.02 7.50 12.21
CA LYS A 897 7.65 8.40 11.24
C LYS A 897 8.74 9.23 11.90
N ILE A 898 9.86 9.41 11.20
CA ILE A 898 10.99 10.23 11.65
C ILE A 898 10.70 11.70 11.28
N GLY A 899 10.89 12.60 12.24
CA GLY A 899 10.73 14.04 12.10
C GLY A 899 11.94 14.80 12.66
N ASP A 900 11.82 16.13 12.68
CA ASP A 900 12.85 17.11 13.04
C ASP A 900 14.16 16.98 12.22
N PHE A 901 14.16 17.61 11.05
CA PHE A 901 15.28 17.59 10.11
C PHE A 901 16.22 18.78 10.31
N GLY A 902 16.14 19.45 11.46
CA GLY A 902 16.88 20.68 11.70
C GLY A 902 18.40 20.48 11.59
N LEU A 903 18.93 19.45 12.25
CA LEU A 903 20.36 19.15 12.19
C LEU A 903 20.80 18.41 10.91
N THR A 904 19.86 18.02 10.05
CA THR A 904 20.14 17.19 8.88
C THR A 904 21.02 17.93 7.86
N LYS A 905 22.00 17.22 7.29
CA LYS A 905 22.93 17.77 6.30
C LYS A 905 23.17 16.79 5.16
N ALA A 906 23.33 17.32 3.95
CA ALA A 906 23.77 16.55 2.80
C ALA A 906 25.29 16.29 2.90
N ILE A 907 25.70 15.07 2.57
CA ILE A 907 27.09 14.73 2.32
C ILE A 907 27.40 15.09 0.85
N GLU A 908 28.47 15.84 0.62
CA GLU A 908 28.93 16.19 -0.74
C GLU A 908 29.36 14.93 -1.49
N THR A 909 29.13 14.87 -2.81
CA THR A 909 29.28 13.64 -3.63
C THR A 909 30.70 13.05 -3.62
N ASP A 910 31.70 13.87 -3.32
CA ASP A 910 33.13 13.52 -3.26
C ASP A 910 33.63 13.23 -1.83
N LYS A 911 32.75 13.30 -0.82
CA LYS A 911 33.10 13.11 0.60
C LYS A 911 32.34 11.92 1.19
N GLU A 912 32.95 11.29 2.18
CA GLU A 912 32.34 10.19 2.93
C GLU A 912 31.62 10.66 4.22
N TYR A 913 31.86 11.91 4.61
CA TYR A 913 31.33 12.50 5.85
C TYR A 913 31.04 13.98 5.71
N TYR A 914 30.18 14.47 6.60
CA TYR A 914 29.94 15.89 6.83
C TYR A 914 30.73 16.37 8.07
N THR A 915 31.34 17.54 8.01
CA THR A 915 32.01 18.17 9.17
C THR A 915 31.22 19.37 9.66
N VAL A 916 30.84 19.33 10.94
CA VAL A 916 30.17 20.46 11.61
C VAL A 916 31.21 21.51 11.97
N LYS A 917 30.94 22.76 11.62
CA LYS A 917 31.81 23.91 11.88
C LYS A 917 31.24 24.89 12.93
N ASP A 918 30.04 24.64 13.43
CA ASP A 918 29.31 25.56 14.31
C ASP A 918 29.19 24.98 15.74
N ASP A 919 29.42 25.81 16.76
CA ASP A 919 29.27 25.49 18.20
C ASP A 919 27.79 25.60 18.64
N ARG A 920 26.96 24.63 18.26
CA ARG A 920 25.52 24.63 18.58
C ARG A 920 25.12 23.50 19.52
N ASP A 921 24.02 23.72 20.25
CA ASP A 921 23.38 22.68 21.07
C ASP A 921 23.13 21.42 20.25
N SER A 922 23.75 20.34 20.71
CA SER A 922 23.77 19.05 20.02
C SER A 922 23.35 17.94 20.97
N PRO A 923 22.67 16.89 20.50
CA PRO A 923 22.25 15.76 21.32
C PRO A 923 23.44 14.83 21.62
N VAL A 924 24.43 15.33 22.36
CA VAL A 924 25.74 14.69 22.55
C VAL A 924 25.67 13.26 23.11
N PHE A 925 24.62 12.92 23.88
CA PHE A 925 24.42 11.56 24.41
C PHE A 925 23.93 10.54 23.35
N TRP A 926 23.54 11.00 22.15
CA TRP A 926 23.18 10.16 20.99
C TRP A 926 24.27 10.15 19.91
N TYR A 927 25.37 10.88 20.10
CA TYR A 927 26.45 10.98 19.12
C TYR A 927 27.47 9.86 19.25
N ALA A 928 28.00 9.46 18.10
CA ALA A 928 29.11 8.52 18.01
C ALA A 928 30.44 9.19 18.44
N PRO A 929 31.46 8.42 18.86
CA PRO A 929 32.74 8.96 19.33
C PRO A 929 33.43 9.90 18.32
N GLU A 930 33.38 9.59 17.03
CA GLU A 930 33.95 10.46 15.98
C GLU A 930 33.23 11.80 15.85
N CYS A 931 31.94 11.84 16.15
CA CYS A 931 31.15 13.08 16.11
C CYS A 931 31.55 13.98 17.28
N LEU A 932 31.85 13.39 18.44
CA LEU A 932 32.28 14.10 19.64
C LEU A 932 33.76 14.56 19.55
N LEU A 933 34.62 13.74 18.93
CA LEU A 933 36.07 13.99 18.85
C LEU A 933 36.47 14.88 17.67
N GLN A 934 35.85 14.67 16.51
CA GLN A 934 36.30 15.23 15.24
C GLN A 934 35.22 16.07 14.55
N SER A 935 34.02 16.17 15.13
CA SER A 935 32.87 16.83 14.52
C SER A 935 32.53 16.27 13.12
N LYS A 936 32.89 15.01 12.85
CA LYS A 936 32.62 14.30 11.60
C LYS A 936 31.39 13.41 11.75
N PHE A 937 30.48 13.51 10.79
CA PHE A 937 29.23 12.76 10.75
C PHE A 937 29.18 11.93 9.48
N TYR A 938 29.11 10.62 9.64
CA TYR A 938 28.93 9.64 8.58
C TYR A 938 27.50 9.13 8.61
N ILE A 939 27.05 8.46 7.55
CA ILE A 939 25.80 7.67 7.59
C ILE A 939 25.88 6.62 8.72
N ALA A 940 27.07 6.07 8.97
CA ALA A 940 27.32 5.16 10.09
C ALA A 940 27.17 5.84 11.47
N SER A 941 27.37 7.15 11.58
CA SER A 941 27.15 7.87 12.84
C SER A 941 25.67 7.88 13.25
N ASP A 942 24.74 7.91 12.28
CA ASP A 942 23.31 7.76 12.57
C ASP A 942 22.95 6.31 12.99
N VAL A 943 23.75 5.31 12.62
CA VAL A 943 23.59 3.92 13.10
C VAL A 943 23.87 3.84 14.61
N TRP A 944 24.85 4.61 15.09
CA TRP A 944 25.09 4.76 16.52
C TRP A 944 23.90 5.42 17.22
N SER A 945 23.40 6.54 16.69
CA SER A 945 22.22 7.23 17.23
C SER A 945 20.98 6.32 17.24
N PHE A 946 20.83 5.43 16.24
CA PHE A 946 19.80 4.40 16.22
C PHE A 946 19.98 3.39 17.37
N GLY A 947 21.21 2.97 17.68
CA GLY A 947 21.50 2.10 18.84
C GLY A 947 21.05 2.73 20.15
N VAL A 948 21.31 4.02 20.36
CA VAL A 948 20.84 4.78 21.52
C VAL A 948 19.31 4.91 21.52
N THR A 949 18.70 5.17 20.36
CA THR A 949 17.24 5.21 20.20
C THR A 949 16.60 3.86 20.53
N LEU A 950 17.20 2.75 20.12
CA LEU A 950 16.73 1.40 20.42
C LEU A 950 16.77 1.11 21.93
N TYR A 951 17.79 1.61 22.62
CA TYR A 951 17.83 1.56 24.09
C TYR A 951 16.64 2.33 24.69
N GLU A 952 16.31 3.53 24.20
CA GLU A 952 15.11 4.26 24.63
C GLU A 952 13.82 3.46 24.38
N LEU A 953 13.70 2.77 23.24
CA LEU A 953 12.53 1.92 22.96
C LEU A 953 12.40 0.80 24.00
N LEU A 954 13.50 0.11 24.30
CA LEU A 954 13.50 -1.04 25.21
C LEU A 954 13.29 -0.64 26.67
N THR A 955 13.72 0.55 27.09
CA THR A 955 13.40 1.13 28.40
C THR A 955 12.03 1.79 28.44
N TYR A 956 11.27 1.79 27.33
CA TYR A 956 9.99 2.51 27.21
C TYR A 956 10.11 4.01 27.49
N CYS A 957 11.27 4.60 27.16
CA CYS A 957 11.62 5.99 27.42
C CYS A 957 11.47 6.41 28.89
N ASP A 958 11.74 5.48 29.82
CA ASP A 958 11.75 5.75 31.26
C ASP A 958 12.79 6.83 31.59
N SER A 959 12.38 7.86 32.34
CA SER A 959 13.24 9.00 32.67
C SER A 959 14.42 8.61 33.55
N GLU A 960 14.22 7.67 34.48
CA GLU A 960 15.23 7.21 35.44
C GLU A 960 16.35 6.39 34.79
N CYS A 961 16.04 5.77 33.64
CA CYS A 961 16.94 4.94 32.85
C CYS A 961 17.20 5.54 31.45
N SER A 962 17.01 6.85 31.27
CA SER A 962 17.28 7.52 29.99
C SER A 962 18.78 7.53 29.65
N PRO A 963 19.17 7.61 28.34
CA PRO A 963 20.59 7.65 27.96
C PRO A 963 21.38 8.74 28.71
N MET A 964 20.79 9.92 28.84
CA MET A 964 21.38 11.03 29.58
C MET A 964 21.57 10.70 31.06
N ALA A 965 20.54 10.17 31.73
CA ALA A 965 20.62 9.81 33.15
C ALA A 965 21.70 8.75 33.41
N GLU A 966 21.77 7.70 32.58
CA GLU A 966 22.76 6.63 32.72
C GLU A 966 24.19 7.11 32.44
N PHE A 967 24.42 7.90 31.38
CA PHE A 967 25.75 8.46 31.13
C PHE A 967 26.18 9.43 32.24
N LEU A 968 25.27 10.25 32.77
CA LEU A 968 25.56 11.15 33.89
C LEU A 968 25.92 10.39 35.17
N LYS A 969 25.30 9.23 35.44
CA LYS A 969 25.71 8.33 36.54
C LYS A 969 27.16 7.84 36.37
N MET A 970 27.62 7.65 35.13
CA MET A 970 29.00 7.20 34.84
C MET A 970 30.05 8.31 34.89
N ILE A 971 29.74 9.51 34.38
CA ILE A 971 30.70 10.63 34.29
C ILE A 971 30.69 11.58 35.50
N GLY A 972 29.67 11.46 36.36
CA GLY A 972 29.40 12.38 37.47
C GLY A 972 28.85 13.73 37.00
N PRO A 973 28.53 14.66 37.93
CA PRO A 973 28.01 15.97 37.58
C PRO A 973 29.03 16.75 36.72
N THR A 974 28.57 17.22 35.56
CA THR A 974 29.34 18.03 34.60
C THR A 974 28.43 18.99 33.84
N GLN A 975 29.02 20.04 33.26
CA GLN A 975 28.33 20.96 32.34
C GLN A 975 29.22 21.31 31.14
N GLY A 976 28.58 21.67 30.02
CA GLY A 976 29.24 22.18 28.82
C GLY A 976 30.27 21.21 28.20
N GLN A 977 31.38 21.75 27.70
CA GLN A 977 32.45 21.00 27.04
C GLN A 977 33.05 19.88 27.92
N MET A 978 32.95 20.01 29.24
CA MET A 978 33.44 19.00 30.17
C MET A 978 32.58 17.74 30.22
N THR A 979 31.29 17.85 29.88
CA THR A 979 30.42 16.69 29.66
C THR A 979 30.89 15.89 28.44
N VAL A 980 31.19 16.56 27.32
CA VAL A 980 31.68 15.90 26.10
C VAL A 980 33.03 15.20 26.33
N ALA A 981 33.98 15.90 26.97
CA ALA A 981 35.30 15.32 27.25
C ALA A 981 35.23 14.08 28.15
N ARG A 982 34.37 14.07 29.18
CA ARG A 982 34.18 12.89 30.04
C ARG A 982 33.39 11.78 29.34
N LEU A 983 32.40 12.14 28.53
CA LEU A 983 31.65 11.17 27.73
C LEU A 983 32.57 10.44 26.76
N VAL A 984 33.47 11.16 26.08
CA VAL A 984 34.51 10.59 25.21
C VAL A 984 35.39 9.61 25.98
N ARG A 985 35.87 9.96 27.18
CA ARG A 985 36.68 9.04 28.00
C ARG A 985 35.91 7.77 28.39
N VAL A 986 34.65 7.91 28.81
CA VAL A 986 33.80 6.76 29.14
C VAL A 986 33.59 5.86 27.92
N LEU A 987 33.39 6.44 26.74
CA LEU A 987 33.25 5.66 25.51
C LEU A 987 34.58 5.01 25.08
N GLN A 988 35.73 5.67 25.27
CA GLN A 988 37.05 5.08 25.02
C GLN A 988 37.42 3.96 25.99
N ASP A 989 36.92 4.01 27.24
CA ASP A 989 37.07 2.95 28.24
C ASP A 989 36.11 1.76 28.01
N ASP A 990 35.45 1.68 26.85
CA ASP A 990 34.43 0.69 26.51
C ASP A 990 33.23 0.59 27.46
N LYS A 991 32.98 1.66 28.23
CA LYS A 991 31.77 1.78 29.05
C LYS A 991 30.61 2.24 28.18
N ARG A 992 29.47 1.56 28.31
CA ARG A 992 28.26 1.78 27.50
C ARG A 992 27.01 1.75 28.40
N LEU A 993 25.87 2.13 27.83
CA LEU A 993 24.56 2.05 28.50
C LEU A 993 24.30 0.62 29.01
N PRO A 994 23.72 0.48 30.21
CA PRO A 994 23.43 -0.83 30.78
C PRO A 994 22.37 -1.57 29.98
N ARG A 995 22.19 -2.87 30.23
CA ARG A 995 21.12 -3.64 29.60
C ARG A 995 19.76 -3.29 30.22
N PRO A 996 18.72 -2.97 29.41
CA PRO A 996 17.36 -2.76 29.92
C PRO A 996 16.78 -4.03 30.59
N PRO A 997 16.01 -3.91 31.69
CA PRO A 997 15.44 -5.06 32.42
C PRO A 997 14.48 -5.93 31.61
N THR A 998 13.78 -5.33 30.64
CA THR A 998 12.77 -5.97 29.77
C THR A 998 13.38 -6.78 28.62
N CYS A 999 14.71 -6.82 28.52
CA CYS A 999 15.42 -7.57 27.49
C CYS A 999 15.48 -9.09 27.81
N PRO A 1000 15.30 -10.01 26.84
CA PRO A 1000 15.50 -11.46 27.02
C PRO A 1000 16.99 -11.87 27.16
N GLU A 1001 17.32 -12.90 27.95
CA GLU A 1001 18.70 -13.42 28.17
C GLU A 1001 19.21 -14.42 27.11
N GLU A 1002 18.37 -14.90 26.18
CA GLU A 1002 18.71 -16.10 25.41
C GLU A 1002 19.84 -15.94 24.38
N LYS A 1003 20.86 -16.80 24.54
CA LYS A 1003 22.02 -17.04 23.64
C LYS A 1003 21.66 -17.59 22.23
N GLY A 1004 20.41 -17.47 21.78
CA GLY A 1004 19.91 -18.05 20.52
C GLY A 1004 19.08 -17.11 19.63
N SER A 1005 18.74 -15.90 20.08
CA SER A 1005 18.04 -14.91 19.28
C SER A 1005 19.05 -13.95 18.64
N ALA A 1006 19.25 -14.07 17.32
CA ALA A 1006 20.23 -13.30 16.55
C ALA A 1006 20.01 -11.76 16.54
N PHE A 1007 18.89 -11.26 17.08
CA PHE A 1007 18.53 -9.84 17.00
C PHE A 1007 19.06 -8.97 18.15
N PHE A 1008 19.25 -9.51 19.36
CA PHE A 1008 19.80 -8.74 20.48
C PHE A 1008 21.30 -8.43 20.34
N PRO A 1009 22.14 -9.31 19.75
CA PRO A 1009 23.50 -8.95 19.38
C PRO A 1009 23.54 -7.71 18.48
N LEU A 1010 22.67 -7.55 17.47
CA LEU A 1010 22.78 -6.44 16.49
C LEU A 1010 22.55 -5.03 17.07
N GLY A 1011 21.54 -4.84 17.93
CA GLY A 1011 21.27 -3.55 18.57
C GLY A 1011 22.32 -3.16 19.61
N PHE A 1012 22.84 -4.15 20.34
CA PHE A 1012 23.94 -3.99 21.31
C PHE A 1012 25.30 -3.79 20.60
N TYR A 1013 25.50 -4.41 19.43
CA TYR A 1013 26.68 -4.24 18.57
C TYR A 1013 26.75 -2.82 17.98
N CYS A 1014 25.64 -2.17 17.63
CA CYS A 1014 25.69 -0.83 17.01
C CYS A 1014 26.27 0.28 17.91
N PHE A 1015 26.33 0.08 19.23
CA PHE A 1015 26.99 1.03 20.15
C PHE A 1015 28.27 0.47 20.78
N GLN A 1016 28.62 -0.81 20.59
CA GLN A 1016 29.86 -1.40 21.11
C GLN A 1016 31.05 -1.27 20.14
N LEU A 1017 30.80 -0.85 18.90
CA LEU A 1017 31.77 -0.92 17.81
C LEU A 1017 32.36 0.47 17.49
N GLU A 1018 33.67 0.53 17.27
CA GLU A 1018 34.32 1.70 16.68
C GLU A 1018 33.93 1.85 15.20
N LEU A 1019 34.14 3.04 14.62
CA LEU A 1019 33.78 3.38 13.23
C LEU A 1019 34.11 2.34 12.15
N PRO A 1020 35.27 1.63 12.17
CA PRO A 1020 35.58 0.60 11.19
C PRO A 1020 34.71 -0.65 11.31
N GLN A 1021 34.09 -0.86 12.46
CA GLN A 1021 33.32 -2.03 12.83
C GLN A 1021 31.80 -1.77 12.78
N LEU A 1022 31.36 -0.50 12.79
CA LEU A 1022 29.96 -0.14 12.61
C LEU A 1022 29.43 -0.64 11.25
N PRO A 1023 28.18 -1.13 11.19
CA PRO A 1023 27.51 -1.38 9.93
C PRO A 1023 27.51 -0.09 9.09
N LYS A 1024 27.94 -0.17 7.82
CA LYS A 1024 28.07 1.01 6.94
C LYS A 1024 26.75 1.76 6.72
N SER A 1025 25.61 1.13 7.00
CA SER A 1025 24.28 1.73 6.92
C SER A 1025 23.28 0.96 7.79
N LEU A 1026 22.13 1.56 8.07
CA LEU A 1026 21.00 0.86 8.70
C LEU A 1026 20.40 -0.22 7.80
N ARG A 1027 20.73 -0.25 6.50
CA ARG A 1027 20.42 -1.37 5.59
C ARG A 1027 21.01 -2.70 6.06
N SER A 1028 22.25 -2.67 6.55
CA SER A 1028 22.93 -3.86 7.09
C SER A 1028 22.38 -4.30 8.45
N VAL A 1029 21.78 -3.38 9.21
CA VAL A 1029 21.10 -3.70 10.49
C VAL A 1029 19.69 -4.25 10.23
N HIS A 1030 19.04 -3.79 9.15
CA HIS A 1030 17.75 -4.31 8.71
C HIS A 1030 17.85 -5.73 8.14
N ARG A 1031 18.89 -6.03 7.34
CA ARG A 1031 19.13 -7.37 6.79
C ARG A 1031 19.45 -8.35 7.91
#